data_AF-A0A955RF33-F1
#
_entry.id   AF-A0A955RF33-F1
#
_cell.length_a   1.000
_cell.length_b   1.000
_cell.length_c   1.000
_cell.angle_alpha   90.00
_cell.angle_beta   90.00
_cell.angle_gamma   90.00
#
_symmetry.space_group_name_H-M   'P 1'
#
loop_
_entity.id
_entity.type
_entity.pdbx_description
1 polymer ?
#
loop_
_entity_poly.entity_id
_entity_poly.type
_entity_poly.pdbx_seq_one_letter_code
_entity_poly.pdbx_strand_id
1 'polypeptide(L)'
;MSAAASDSDPLIREFRDHLQRLRATARSPGEELDALLLVGVEREALVTVAYHDDAVAARLARMPVDEEVRAIVARAVRWVWRDEEGHTLWVRGALLRRHEPLLRARALGAQVGGWIAGFVASSQAHHTWREAPLRRALAELVEASAALAGKIPPEVREHLHHLSFRDFCRFQAAAETTAMLGWERAAELSADPSTGVPLQDGDGFRRLAEDEGRHAHLFAVLADAFDGDDRALIDAATLRARIAAVGQRFLARPDAAAALANPLGKGAEVVVRTGEDPRALVEDVLERSGLVVPRGARIVVKTTLQLVTRRADPSPGVSVALLAALRQALLDRGADVVVLDAPNLYTALRSGRSVDEVRRWLGVPFPIEDAQADQVPHAYPRGVGEDTVSAAWRDADLRVLFGKLRSHPTSSVMASLEAAEGLGARDDDVLFADRRAERETATLMVLDAFPAHLCLVDAWDAVPDGLLGMMGTTRPLAPRRLYASRDGVALDRVVARHVGVPDDDRGLLVHAAEDWFGRPAPEVDGDDTPIAGFRLPDHDARTALLSSLAWPVWTWAGLRGALFAPEFDDAFPPREDAHPGLHAAVAALRALVRKLVSDEPPPRWPGLLPTERITVRGHGVRVARAGAGERCFVLLHGYPDDLQIWSALAPLLAPH
;
A
#
# COMPACT_ATOMS: atom_id res chain seq x y z
N MET A 1 -11.13 -30.39 9.75
CA MET A 1 -11.20 -31.67 8.99
C MET A 1 -10.49 -32.77 9.77
N SER A 2 -11.07 -33.97 9.84
CA SER A 2 -10.35 -35.17 10.31
C SER A 2 -9.29 -35.57 9.28
N ALA A 3 -8.12 -36.06 9.70
CA ALA A 3 -7.06 -36.56 8.82
C ALA A 3 -7.56 -37.64 7.82
N ALA A 4 -8.67 -38.31 8.12
CA ALA A 4 -9.30 -39.28 7.22
C ALA A 4 -10.04 -38.65 6.01
N ALA A 5 -10.44 -37.38 6.08
CA ALA A 5 -11.11 -36.69 4.97
C ALA A 5 -10.11 -36.18 3.91
N SER A 6 -8.88 -35.84 4.32
CA SER A 6 -7.85 -35.30 3.40
C SER A 6 -7.22 -36.37 2.48
N ASP A 7 -7.25 -37.66 2.86
CA ASP A 7 -6.72 -38.76 2.02
C ASP A 7 -7.62 -39.13 0.83
N SER A 8 -8.88 -38.68 0.86
CA SER A 8 -9.87 -39.00 -0.18
C SER A 8 -9.84 -38.06 -1.38
N ASP A 9 -9.29 -36.84 -1.21
CA ASP A 9 -9.27 -35.83 -2.25
C ASP A 9 -8.22 -36.15 -3.35
N PRO A 10 -8.61 -36.24 -4.63
CA PRO A 10 -7.70 -36.55 -5.72
C PRO A 10 -6.54 -35.56 -5.86
N LEU A 11 -6.78 -34.26 -5.63
CA LEU A 11 -5.79 -33.20 -5.79
C LEU A 11 -4.67 -33.34 -4.75
N ILE A 12 -5.05 -33.61 -3.49
CA ILE A 12 -4.10 -33.83 -2.39
C ILE A 12 -3.25 -35.08 -2.65
N ARG A 13 -3.87 -36.16 -3.14
CA ARG A 13 -3.15 -37.40 -3.47
C ARG A 13 -2.14 -37.19 -4.60
N GLU A 14 -2.55 -36.55 -5.68
CA GLU A 14 -1.68 -36.26 -6.82
C GLU A 14 -0.48 -35.40 -6.40
N PHE A 15 -0.70 -34.38 -5.57
CA PHE A 15 0.39 -33.53 -5.10
C PHE A 15 1.36 -34.27 -4.18
N ARG A 16 0.88 -35.17 -3.30
CA ARG A 16 1.79 -36.02 -2.51
C ARG A 16 2.63 -36.93 -3.40
N ASP A 17 2.04 -37.50 -4.45
CA ASP A 17 2.80 -38.29 -5.42
C ASP A 17 3.84 -37.41 -6.15
N HIS A 18 3.51 -36.15 -6.44
CA HIS A 18 4.45 -35.18 -6.98
C HIS A 18 5.61 -34.90 -6.01
N LEU A 19 5.34 -34.65 -4.73
CA LEU A 19 6.37 -34.46 -3.70
C LEU A 19 7.29 -35.69 -3.58
N GLN A 20 6.73 -36.89 -3.63
CA GLN A 20 7.52 -38.13 -3.62
C GLN A 20 8.41 -38.25 -4.86
N ARG A 21 7.91 -37.89 -6.04
CA ARG A 21 8.71 -37.85 -7.28
C ARG A 21 9.83 -36.82 -7.20
N LEU A 22 9.56 -35.62 -6.70
CA LEU A 22 10.59 -34.60 -6.49
C LEU A 22 11.70 -35.13 -5.57
N ARG A 23 11.34 -35.68 -4.42
CA ARG A 23 12.28 -36.28 -3.47
C ARG A 23 13.11 -37.41 -4.08
N ALA A 24 12.52 -38.24 -4.93
CA ALA A 24 13.20 -39.35 -5.58
C ALA A 24 14.16 -38.92 -6.71
N THR A 25 13.94 -37.74 -7.30
CA THR A 25 14.68 -37.25 -8.47
C THR A 25 15.72 -36.17 -8.14
N ALA A 26 15.53 -35.44 -7.04
CA ALA A 26 16.47 -34.41 -6.59
C ALA A 26 17.81 -35.04 -6.16
N ARG A 27 18.93 -34.43 -6.57
CA ARG A 27 20.28 -34.92 -6.22
C ARG A 27 20.75 -34.40 -4.86
N SER A 28 20.11 -33.35 -4.34
CA SER A 28 20.40 -32.76 -3.04
C SER A 28 19.15 -32.15 -2.41
N PRO A 29 19.13 -31.95 -1.08
CA PRO A 29 18.07 -31.19 -0.40
C PRO A 29 17.88 -29.77 -0.96
N GLY A 30 18.96 -29.14 -1.43
CA GLY A 30 18.90 -27.83 -2.08
C GLY A 30 18.16 -27.86 -3.42
N GLU A 31 18.44 -28.86 -4.27
CA GLU A 31 17.74 -29.03 -5.56
C GLU A 31 16.25 -29.35 -5.35
N GLU A 32 15.92 -30.16 -4.33
CA GLU A 32 14.53 -30.42 -3.95
C GLU A 32 13.82 -29.12 -3.52
N LEU A 33 14.48 -28.32 -2.67
CA LEU A 33 13.94 -27.06 -2.19
C LEU A 33 13.73 -26.06 -3.34
N ASP A 34 14.72 -25.85 -4.20
CA ASP A 34 14.60 -24.90 -5.32
C ASP A 34 13.48 -25.30 -6.29
N ALA A 35 13.27 -26.60 -6.52
CA ALA A 35 12.13 -27.09 -7.30
C ALA A 35 10.79 -26.78 -6.62
N LEU A 36 10.68 -26.98 -5.30
CA LEU A 36 9.48 -26.63 -4.53
C LEU A 36 9.19 -25.13 -4.56
N LEU A 37 10.22 -24.28 -4.44
CA LEU A 37 10.05 -22.83 -4.50
C LEU A 37 9.57 -22.37 -5.88
N LEU A 38 10.04 -22.98 -6.96
CA LEU A 38 9.55 -22.70 -8.31
C LEU A 38 8.08 -23.09 -8.48
N VAL A 39 7.68 -24.27 -7.99
CA VAL A 39 6.27 -24.70 -7.97
C VAL A 39 5.43 -23.71 -7.16
N GLY A 40 5.92 -23.28 -5.99
CA GLY A 40 5.27 -22.27 -5.17
C GLY A 40 5.07 -20.95 -5.89
N VAL A 41 6.10 -20.39 -6.54
CA VAL A 41 5.95 -19.13 -7.30
C VAL A 41 4.94 -19.25 -8.44
N GLU A 42 4.97 -20.35 -9.20
CA GLU A 42 4.03 -20.56 -10.30
C GLU A 42 2.59 -20.66 -9.80
N ARG A 43 2.39 -21.36 -8.68
CA ARG A 43 1.09 -21.52 -8.03
C ARG A 43 0.59 -20.19 -7.47
N GLU A 44 1.37 -19.50 -6.64
CA GLU A 44 0.90 -18.27 -6.00
C GLU A 44 0.63 -17.15 -7.02
N ALA A 45 1.40 -17.12 -8.11
CA ALA A 45 1.11 -16.23 -9.25
C ALA A 45 -0.20 -16.58 -9.97
N LEU A 46 -0.52 -17.87 -10.12
CA LEU A 46 -1.78 -18.33 -10.74
C LEU A 46 -2.98 -17.99 -9.86
N VAL A 47 -2.86 -18.19 -8.54
CA VAL A 47 -3.85 -17.83 -7.52
C VAL A 47 -4.11 -16.32 -7.56
N THR A 48 -3.06 -15.50 -7.53
CA THR A 48 -3.18 -14.03 -7.57
C THR A 48 -3.96 -13.53 -8.80
N VAL A 49 -3.80 -14.18 -9.97
CA VAL A 49 -4.53 -13.83 -11.20
C VAL A 49 -5.96 -14.41 -11.23
N ALA A 50 -6.15 -15.63 -10.74
CA ALA A 50 -7.45 -16.30 -10.73
C ALA A 50 -8.44 -15.69 -9.72
N TYR A 51 -7.95 -15.06 -8.65
CA TYR A 51 -8.74 -14.49 -7.55
C TYR A 51 -8.86 -12.97 -7.54
N HIS A 52 -8.60 -12.30 -8.67
CA HIS A 52 -8.71 -10.84 -8.73
C HIS A 52 -10.04 -10.37 -8.14
N ASP A 53 -9.98 -9.36 -7.26
CA ASP A 53 -11.08 -8.92 -6.41
C ASP A 53 -12.42 -8.72 -7.14
N ASP A 54 -12.37 -8.30 -8.40
CA ASP A 54 -13.55 -8.08 -9.23
C ASP A 54 -14.26 -9.37 -9.64
N ALA A 55 -13.54 -10.47 -9.82
CA ALA A 55 -14.12 -11.78 -10.17
C ALA A 55 -14.89 -12.37 -8.99
N VAL A 56 -14.31 -12.30 -7.78
CA VAL A 56 -14.97 -12.74 -6.54
C VAL A 56 -16.12 -11.81 -6.20
N ALA A 57 -15.95 -10.49 -6.28
CA ALA A 57 -17.02 -9.53 -6.02
C ALA A 57 -18.21 -9.72 -6.98
N ALA A 58 -17.96 -9.87 -8.28
CA ALA A 58 -19.01 -10.13 -9.28
C ALA A 58 -19.74 -11.46 -9.05
N ARG A 59 -19.06 -12.46 -8.47
CA ARG A 59 -19.67 -13.71 -8.05
C ARG A 59 -20.56 -13.52 -6.82
N LEU A 60 -20.01 -12.94 -5.74
CA LEU A 60 -20.72 -12.70 -4.49
C LEU A 60 -21.96 -11.81 -4.68
N ALA A 61 -21.90 -10.84 -5.59
CA ALA A 61 -23.02 -9.97 -5.95
C ALA A 61 -24.21 -10.73 -6.57
N ARG A 62 -23.95 -11.88 -7.23
CA ARG A 62 -24.97 -12.74 -7.84
C ARG A 62 -25.54 -13.78 -6.87
N MET A 63 -24.89 -14.01 -5.74
CA MET A 63 -25.35 -15.02 -4.78
C MET A 63 -26.63 -14.56 -4.07
N PRO A 64 -27.61 -15.48 -3.88
CA PRO A 64 -28.88 -15.21 -3.20
C PRO A 64 -28.71 -15.20 -1.67
N VAL A 65 -27.90 -14.28 -1.16
CA VAL A 65 -27.54 -14.14 0.26
C VAL A 65 -27.83 -12.73 0.76
N ASP A 66 -28.00 -12.59 2.07
CA ASP A 66 -28.12 -11.27 2.68
C ASP A 66 -26.81 -10.46 2.57
N GLU A 67 -26.93 -9.15 2.68
CA GLU A 67 -25.80 -8.23 2.50
C GLU A 67 -24.72 -8.38 3.59
N GLU A 68 -25.11 -8.81 4.80
CA GLU A 68 -24.15 -9.01 5.89
C GLU A 68 -23.29 -10.25 5.65
N VAL A 69 -23.90 -11.39 5.31
CA VAL A 69 -23.23 -12.61 4.87
C VAL A 69 -22.31 -12.32 3.69
N ARG A 70 -22.81 -11.60 2.68
CA ARG A 70 -22.01 -11.20 1.52
C ARG A 70 -20.77 -10.40 1.94
N ALA A 71 -20.93 -9.42 2.82
CA ALA A 71 -19.84 -8.58 3.30
C ALA A 71 -18.80 -9.39 4.11
N ILE A 72 -19.26 -10.31 4.96
CA ILE A 72 -18.38 -11.22 5.73
C ILE A 72 -17.57 -12.12 4.80
N VAL A 73 -18.21 -12.75 3.81
CA VAL A 73 -17.53 -13.63 2.85
C VAL A 73 -16.57 -12.86 1.96
N ALA A 74 -17.01 -11.73 1.39
CA ALA A 74 -16.15 -10.88 0.56
C ALA A 74 -14.88 -10.51 1.31
N ARG A 75 -15.03 -10.09 2.56
CA ARG A 75 -13.91 -9.73 3.41
C ARG A 75 -12.96 -10.90 3.67
N ALA A 76 -13.49 -12.05 4.05
CA ALA A 76 -12.67 -13.22 4.37
C ALA A 76 -11.85 -13.67 3.16
N VAL A 77 -12.47 -13.72 1.96
CA VAL A 77 -11.79 -14.10 0.72
C VAL A 77 -10.76 -13.06 0.29
N ARG A 78 -11.07 -11.76 0.38
CA ARG A 78 -10.10 -10.68 0.11
C ARG A 78 -8.87 -10.78 1.01
N TRP A 79 -9.05 -11.16 2.27
CA TRP A 79 -7.93 -11.32 3.19
C TRP A 79 -7.04 -12.50 2.81
N VAL A 80 -7.62 -13.65 2.44
CA VAL A 80 -6.84 -14.79 1.90
C VAL A 80 -6.01 -14.33 0.70
N TRP A 81 -6.63 -13.66 -0.27
CA TRP A 81 -5.94 -13.17 -1.45
C TRP A 81 -4.73 -12.27 -1.12
N ARG A 82 -4.84 -11.39 -0.12
CA ARG A 82 -3.72 -10.57 0.36
C ARG A 82 -2.60 -11.39 1.00
N ASP A 83 -2.96 -12.42 1.76
CA ASP A 83 -1.97 -13.33 2.33
C ASP A 83 -1.23 -14.06 1.17
N GLU A 84 -1.93 -14.48 0.09
CA GLU A 84 -1.30 -15.09 -1.10
C GLU A 84 -0.43 -14.16 -1.94
N GLU A 85 -0.82 -12.89 -2.08
CA GLU A 85 0.05 -11.86 -2.68
C GLU A 85 1.33 -11.71 -1.86
N GLY A 86 1.20 -11.68 -0.53
CA GLY A 86 2.31 -11.69 0.42
C GLY A 86 3.20 -12.92 0.27
N HIS A 87 2.62 -14.12 0.18
CA HIS A 87 3.34 -15.38 -0.03
C HIS A 87 4.14 -15.35 -1.34
N THR A 88 3.50 -14.96 -2.45
CA THR A 88 4.15 -14.82 -3.77
C THR A 88 5.41 -13.95 -3.67
N LEU A 89 5.27 -12.78 -3.04
CA LEU A 89 6.36 -11.83 -2.90
C LEU A 89 7.47 -12.35 -2.00
N TRP A 90 7.10 -12.96 -0.88
CA TRP A 90 8.04 -13.52 0.07
C TRP A 90 8.89 -14.63 -0.56
N VAL A 91 8.25 -15.60 -1.23
CA VAL A 91 8.92 -16.73 -1.90
C VAL A 91 9.82 -16.22 -3.03
N ARG A 92 9.34 -15.26 -3.82
CA ARG A 92 10.15 -14.61 -4.86
C ARG A 92 11.37 -13.92 -4.27
N GLY A 93 11.20 -13.14 -3.21
CA GLY A 93 12.30 -12.47 -2.52
C GLY A 93 13.31 -13.47 -1.95
N ALA A 94 12.86 -14.60 -1.43
CA ALA A 94 13.73 -15.70 -1.01
C ALA A 94 14.53 -16.29 -2.19
N LEU A 95 13.87 -16.56 -3.33
CA LEU A 95 14.54 -17.06 -4.55
C LEU A 95 15.56 -16.07 -5.13
N LEU A 96 15.23 -14.78 -5.20
CA LEU A 96 16.13 -13.77 -5.78
C LEU A 96 17.37 -13.51 -4.92
N ARG A 97 17.27 -13.69 -3.60
CA ARG A 97 18.41 -13.57 -2.68
C ARG A 97 19.36 -14.77 -2.75
N ARG A 98 18.96 -15.88 -3.38
CA ARG A 98 19.89 -17.01 -3.65
C ARG A 98 21.01 -16.58 -4.59
N HIS A 99 22.23 -17.09 -4.41
CA HIS A 99 23.41 -16.72 -5.21
C HIS A 99 23.48 -17.42 -6.60
N GLU A 100 22.37 -17.93 -7.12
CA GLU A 100 22.34 -18.70 -8.38
C GLU A 100 21.72 -17.91 -9.55
N PRO A 101 22.50 -17.57 -10.60
CA PRO A 101 22.02 -16.73 -11.70
C PRO A 101 20.87 -17.32 -12.52
N LEU A 102 20.86 -18.64 -12.72
CA LEU A 102 19.83 -19.32 -13.51
C LEU A 102 18.47 -19.33 -12.80
N LEU A 103 18.47 -19.56 -11.49
CA LEU A 103 17.25 -19.48 -10.66
C LEU A 103 16.71 -18.05 -10.63
N ARG A 104 17.58 -17.05 -10.50
CA ARG A 104 17.18 -15.63 -10.63
C ARG A 104 16.53 -15.34 -11.99
N ALA A 105 17.13 -15.80 -13.08
CA ALA A 105 16.58 -15.60 -14.42
C ALA A 105 15.20 -16.28 -14.60
N ARG A 106 15.01 -17.48 -14.04
CA ARG A 106 13.72 -18.19 -14.06
C ARG A 106 12.66 -17.49 -13.22
N ALA A 107 12.99 -17.07 -12.00
CA ALA A 107 12.10 -16.31 -11.13
C ALA A 107 11.65 -14.99 -11.79
N LEU A 108 12.59 -14.27 -12.41
CA LEU A 108 12.28 -13.07 -13.20
C LEU A 108 11.40 -13.38 -14.42
N GLY A 109 11.64 -14.49 -15.12
CA GLY A 109 10.87 -14.90 -16.29
C GLY A 109 9.42 -15.28 -15.99
N ALA A 110 9.19 -16.06 -14.92
CA ALA A 110 7.85 -16.41 -14.45
C ALA A 110 7.05 -15.15 -14.08
N GLN A 111 7.72 -14.20 -13.42
CA GLN A 111 7.13 -12.95 -13.00
C GLN A 111 6.81 -11.99 -14.14
N VAL A 112 7.71 -11.82 -15.11
CA VAL A 112 7.42 -11.01 -16.29
C VAL A 112 6.17 -11.56 -16.97
N GLY A 113 6.01 -12.88 -17.05
CA GLY A 113 4.78 -13.52 -17.52
C GLY A 113 3.54 -13.14 -16.71
N GLY A 114 3.61 -13.20 -15.37
CA GLY A 114 2.50 -12.83 -14.48
C GLY A 114 2.13 -11.35 -14.50
N TRP A 115 3.11 -10.44 -14.49
CA TRP A 115 2.88 -9.00 -14.56
C TRP A 115 2.26 -8.60 -15.91
N ILE A 116 2.78 -9.17 -16.98
CA ILE A 116 2.25 -9.00 -18.33
C ILE A 116 0.80 -9.50 -18.41
N ALA A 117 0.50 -10.68 -17.85
CA ALA A 117 -0.86 -11.21 -17.79
C ALA A 117 -1.81 -10.34 -16.95
N GLY A 118 -1.36 -9.87 -15.78
CA GLY A 118 -2.14 -8.98 -14.90
C GLY A 118 -2.39 -7.59 -15.50
N PHE A 119 -1.38 -7.00 -16.15
CA PHE A 119 -1.53 -5.75 -16.89
C PHE A 119 -2.53 -5.86 -18.04
N VAL A 120 -2.50 -6.98 -18.78
CA VAL A 120 -3.45 -7.28 -19.87
C VAL A 120 -4.86 -7.44 -19.33
N ALA A 121 -5.04 -8.27 -18.29
CA ALA A 121 -6.33 -8.52 -17.67
C ALA A 121 -6.95 -7.23 -17.11
N SER A 122 -6.16 -6.42 -16.38
CA SER A 122 -6.60 -5.14 -15.82
C SER A 122 -6.94 -4.12 -16.91
N SER A 123 -6.09 -3.99 -17.94
CA SER A 123 -6.33 -3.05 -19.05
C SER A 123 -7.55 -3.43 -19.90
N GLN A 124 -7.85 -4.73 -20.03
CA GLN A 124 -9.03 -5.23 -20.75
C GLN A 124 -10.31 -5.18 -19.92
N ALA A 125 -10.21 -5.34 -18.59
CA ALA A 125 -11.35 -5.32 -17.68
C ALA A 125 -11.85 -3.91 -17.33
N HIS A 126 -10.98 -2.90 -17.28
CA HIS A 126 -11.31 -1.58 -16.74
C HIS A 126 -11.30 -0.41 -17.74
N HIS A 127 -10.84 -0.62 -18.98
CA HIS A 127 -10.75 0.47 -19.96
C HIS A 127 -11.31 0.09 -21.32
N THR A 128 -12.26 0.87 -21.83
CA THR A 128 -12.73 0.73 -23.21
C THR A 128 -11.70 1.29 -24.21
N TRP A 129 -11.82 0.91 -25.49
CA TRP A 129 -10.98 1.46 -26.57
C TRP A 129 -11.09 2.99 -26.68
N ARG A 130 -12.22 3.56 -26.21
CA ARG A 130 -12.46 5.00 -26.18
C ARG A 130 -11.81 5.70 -24.99
N GLU A 131 -11.58 5.01 -23.88
CA GLU A 131 -11.05 5.60 -22.64
C GLU A 131 -9.53 5.52 -22.55
N ALA A 132 -8.90 4.45 -23.05
CA ALA A 132 -7.44 4.31 -23.07
C ALA A 132 -6.94 3.46 -24.26
N PRO A 133 -7.03 3.97 -25.51
CA PRO A 133 -6.76 3.20 -26.73
C PRO A 133 -5.33 2.63 -26.78
N LEU A 134 -4.34 3.36 -26.28
CA LEU A 134 -2.94 2.92 -26.28
C LEU A 134 -2.69 1.80 -25.27
N ARG A 135 -3.34 1.82 -24.10
CA ARG A 135 -3.23 0.75 -23.09
C ARG A 135 -3.86 -0.55 -23.59
N ARG A 136 -4.99 -0.47 -24.28
CA ARG A 136 -5.69 -1.63 -24.83
C ARG A 136 -4.96 -2.28 -26.00
N ALA A 137 -4.37 -1.48 -26.91
CA ALA A 137 -3.53 -2.00 -27.99
C ALA A 137 -2.30 -2.78 -27.47
N LEU A 138 -1.69 -2.30 -26.39
CA LEU A 138 -0.56 -2.98 -25.75
C LEU A 138 -0.99 -4.30 -25.09
N ALA A 139 -2.17 -4.34 -24.47
CA ALA A 139 -2.74 -5.54 -23.87
C ALA A 139 -3.07 -6.63 -24.90
N GLU A 140 -3.69 -6.28 -26.03
CA GLU A 140 -4.05 -7.26 -27.09
C GLU A 140 -2.81 -7.87 -27.78
N LEU A 141 -1.76 -7.08 -28.00
CA LEU A 141 -0.49 -7.55 -28.57
C LEU A 141 0.17 -8.62 -27.68
N VAL A 142 0.09 -8.39 -26.37
CA VAL A 142 0.66 -9.27 -25.36
C VAL A 142 -0.14 -10.58 -25.22
N GLU A 143 -1.47 -10.51 -25.21
CA GLU A 143 -2.34 -11.70 -25.14
C GLU A 143 -2.10 -12.63 -26.33
N ALA A 144 -2.01 -12.07 -27.54
CA ALA A 144 -1.69 -12.83 -28.75
C ALA A 144 -0.34 -13.55 -28.63
N SER A 145 0.63 -12.92 -27.96
CA SER A 145 1.96 -13.48 -27.73
C SER A 145 1.95 -14.61 -26.70
N ALA A 146 1.11 -14.52 -25.66
CA ALA A 146 0.97 -15.54 -24.61
C ALA A 146 0.22 -16.78 -25.11
N ALA A 147 -0.82 -16.60 -25.93
CA ALA A 147 -1.56 -17.69 -26.55
C ALA A 147 -0.69 -18.54 -27.49
N LEU A 148 0.22 -17.90 -28.23
CA LEU A 148 1.21 -18.58 -29.07
C LEU A 148 2.24 -19.42 -28.29
N ALA A 149 2.39 -19.18 -26.98
CA ALA A 149 3.40 -19.84 -26.13
C ALA A 149 2.88 -21.06 -25.34
N GLY A 150 1.60 -21.43 -25.42
CA GLY A 150 1.07 -22.69 -24.88
C GLY A 150 1.01 -22.84 -23.35
N LYS A 151 1.00 -21.74 -22.59
CA LYS A 151 1.17 -21.73 -21.12
C LYS A 151 -0.10 -22.02 -20.27
N ILE A 152 -1.20 -22.53 -20.85
CA ILE A 152 -2.44 -22.84 -20.09
C ILE A 152 -2.86 -24.30 -20.35
N PRO A 153 -2.72 -25.20 -19.35
CA PRO A 153 -3.12 -26.61 -19.47
C PRO A 153 -4.61 -26.80 -19.80
N PRO A 154 -4.98 -27.82 -20.60
CA PRO A 154 -6.38 -28.12 -20.92
C PRO A 154 -7.24 -28.54 -19.72
N GLU A 155 -6.70 -29.21 -18.69
CA GLU A 155 -7.50 -29.67 -17.54
C GLU A 155 -7.96 -28.52 -16.62
N VAL A 156 -7.17 -27.45 -16.52
CA VAL A 156 -7.56 -26.20 -15.84
C VAL A 156 -8.74 -25.56 -16.56
N ARG A 157 -8.87 -25.78 -17.88
CA ARG A 157 -9.92 -25.20 -18.73
C ARG A 157 -11.31 -25.77 -18.46
N GLU A 158 -11.42 -27.00 -17.95
CA GLU A 158 -12.70 -27.62 -17.55
C GLU A 158 -13.16 -27.18 -16.14
N HIS A 159 -12.24 -26.79 -15.25
CA HIS A 159 -12.57 -26.21 -13.94
C HIS A 159 -12.83 -24.70 -13.98
N LEU A 160 -12.62 -24.06 -15.15
CA LEU A 160 -13.04 -22.69 -15.45
C LEU A 160 -14.54 -22.56 -15.77
N HIS A 161 -15.31 -23.65 -15.71
CA HIS A 161 -16.77 -23.62 -15.77
C HIS A 161 -17.39 -23.14 -14.44
N HIS A 162 -18.59 -22.56 -14.52
CA HIS A 162 -19.34 -22.05 -13.36
C HIS A 162 -19.61 -23.16 -12.32
N LEU A 163 -18.72 -23.32 -11.33
CA LEU A 163 -18.95 -24.13 -10.12
C LEU A 163 -19.95 -23.43 -9.18
N SER A 164 -20.62 -24.16 -8.30
CA SER A 164 -21.25 -23.57 -7.10
C SER A 164 -20.18 -22.97 -6.19
N PHE A 165 -20.53 -21.98 -5.36
CA PHE A 165 -19.63 -21.34 -4.39
C PHE A 165 -19.13 -22.36 -3.38
N ARG A 166 -20.00 -23.32 -3.00
CA ARG A 166 -19.62 -24.46 -2.19
C ARG A 166 -18.51 -25.29 -2.83
N ASP A 167 -18.67 -25.71 -4.08
CA ASP A 167 -17.70 -26.57 -4.75
C ASP A 167 -16.40 -25.82 -5.07
N PHE A 168 -16.52 -24.53 -5.36
CA PHE A 168 -15.39 -23.62 -5.41
C PHE A 168 -14.61 -23.60 -4.08
N CYS A 169 -15.28 -23.39 -2.94
CA CYS A 169 -14.61 -23.41 -1.64
C CYS A 169 -14.01 -24.78 -1.29
N ARG A 170 -14.62 -25.90 -1.72
CA ARG A 170 -14.03 -27.24 -1.54
C ARG A 170 -12.75 -27.40 -2.33
N PHE A 171 -12.78 -27.01 -3.60
CA PHE A 171 -11.59 -27.02 -4.46
C PHE A 171 -10.48 -26.17 -3.83
N GLN A 172 -10.82 -24.97 -3.34
CA GLN A 172 -9.86 -24.11 -2.64
C GLN A 172 -9.30 -24.74 -1.38
N ALA A 173 -10.12 -25.33 -0.52
CA ALA A 173 -9.63 -26.01 0.67
C ALA A 173 -8.62 -27.13 0.34
N ALA A 174 -8.86 -27.88 -0.74
CA ALA A 174 -7.92 -28.88 -1.23
C ALA A 174 -6.65 -28.26 -1.82
N ALA A 175 -6.77 -27.17 -2.58
CA ALA A 175 -5.65 -26.42 -3.11
C ALA A 175 -4.77 -25.89 -1.96
N GLU A 176 -5.29 -25.18 -0.97
CA GLU A 176 -4.49 -24.66 0.16
C GLU A 176 -3.83 -25.79 0.97
N THR A 177 -4.51 -26.94 1.09
CA THR A 177 -3.88 -28.12 1.71
C THR A 177 -2.65 -28.61 0.94
N THR A 178 -2.64 -28.53 -0.41
CA THR A 178 -1.45 -28.89 -1.18
C THR A 178 -0.31 -27.88 -1.02
N ALA A 179 -0.59 -26.57 -0.92
CA ALA A 179 0.45 -25.59 -0.60
C ALA A 179 1.03 -25.81 0.80
N MET A 180 0.17 -26.01 1.80
CA MET A 180 0.59 -26.33 3.17
C MET A 180 1.63 -27.47 3.18
N LEU A 181 1.33 -28.59 2.51
CA LEU A 181 2.26 -29.73 2.40
C LEU A 181 3.58 -29.37 1.71
N GLY A 182 3.53 -28.53 0.67
CA GLY A 182 4.72 -28.03 -0.02
C GLY A 182 5.60 -27.17 0.89
N TRP A 183 4.99 -26.26 1.65
CA TRP A 183 5.70 -25.36 2.57
C TRP A 183 6.21 -26.08 3.83
N GLU A 184 5.48 -27.05 4.37
CA GLU A 184 5.98 -27.94 5.43
C GLU A 184 7.27 -28.63 4.97
N ARG A 185 7.27 -29.17 3.74
CA ARG A 185 8.46 -29.81 3.19
C ARG A 185 9.61 -28.82 2.95
N ALA A 186 9.32 -27.61 2.48
CA ALA A 186 10.32 -26.56 2.32
C ALA A 186 10.95 -26.17 3.67
N ALA A 187 10.14 -26.06 4.72
CA ALA A 187 10.61 -25.81 6.09
C ALA A 187 11.50 -26.94 6.61
N GLU A 188 11.12 -28.20 6.40
CA GLU A 188 11.94 -29.36 6.76
C GLU A 188 13.31 -29.33 6.06
N LEU A 189 13.32 -29.06 4.74
CA LEU A 189 14.55 -28.99 3.95
C LEU A 189 15.45 -27.84 4.40
N SER A 190 14.87 -26.68 4.75
CA SER A 190 15.62 -25.51 5.21
C SER A 190 16.38 -25.73 6.52
N ALA A 191 16.02 -26.75 7.30
CA ALA A 191 16.75 -27.14 8.50
C ALA A 191 18.10 -27.81 8.19
N ASP A 192 18.29 -28.32 6.96
CA ASP A 192 19.56 -28.89 6.51
C ASP A 192 20.51 -27.76 6.06
N PRO A 193 21.66 -27.56 6.73
CA PRO A 193 22.62 -26.51 6.37
C PRO A 193 23.17 -26.63 4.94
N SER A 194 23.15 -27.83 4.35
CA SER A 194 23.60 -28.07 2.97
C SER A 194 22.70 -27.41 1.92
N THR A 195 21.48 -27.04 2.28
CA THR A 195 20.61 -26.24 1.40
C THR A 195 21.15 -24.84 1.19
N GLY A 196 22.01 -24.31 2.08
CA GLY A 196 22.53 -22.94 1.98
C GLY A 196 21.45 -21.87 2.17
N VAL A 197 20.34 -22.21 2.84
CA VAL A 197 19.24 -21.30 3.14
C VAL A 197 19.42 -20.72 4.56
N PRO A 198 19.25 -19.39 4.75
CA PRO A 198 19.26 -18.79 6.08
C PRO A 198 18.16 -19.38 6.99
N LEU A 199 18.44 -19.55 8.28
CA LEU A 199 17.44 -20.07 9.24
C LEU A 199 16.13 -19.26 9.26
N GLN A 200 16.22 -17.94 9.07
CA GLN A 200 15.07 -17.03 8.98
C GLN A 200 14.11 -17.38 7.83
N ASP A 201 14.64 -17.93 6.73
CA ASP A 201 13.79 -18.37 5.62
C ASP A 201 13.02 -19.64 6.00
N GLY A 202 13.59 -20.48 6.88
CA GLY A 202 12.89 -21.65 7.45
C GLY A 202 11.73 -21.27 8.37
N ASP A 203 11.86 -20.21 9.17
CA ASP A 203 10.74 -19.61 9.91
C ASP A 203 9.64 -19.12 8.95
N GLY A 204 10.04 -18.49 7.85
CA GLY A 204 9.11 -18.04 6.81
C GLY A 204 8.32 -19.19 6.19
N PHE A 205 8.97 -20.28 5.77
CA PHE A 205 8.26 -21.45 5.22
C PHE A 205 7.27 -22.07 6.21
N ARG A 206 7.62 -22.13 7.50
CA ARG A 206 6.67 -22.58 8.54
C ARG A 206 5.47 -21.65 8.62
N ARG A 207 5.71 -20.34 8.59
CA ARG A 207 4.63 -19.35 8.63
C ARG A 207 3.69 -19.49 7.42
N LEU A 208 4.24 -19.63 6.21
CA LEU A 208 3.45 -19.89 5.01
C LEU A 208 2.60 -21.15 5.17
N ALA A 209 3.19 -22.27 5.59
CA ALA A 209 2.44 -23.51 5.85
C ALA A 209 1.28 -23.32 6.84
N GLU A 210 1.49 -22.57 7.92
CA GLU A 210 0.42 -22.25 8.88
C GLU A 210 -0.68 -21.36 8.29
N ASP A 211 -0.32 -20.38 7.45
CA ASP A 211 -1.25 -19.51 6.74
C ASP A 211 -2.12 -20.33 5.78
N GLU A 212 -1.52 -21.20 4.96
CA GLU A 212 -2.25 -22.13 4.09
C GLU A 212 -3.19 -23.07 4.86
N GLY A 213 -2.75 -23.60 5.99
CA GLY A 213 -3.59 -24.43 6.85
C GLY A 213 -4.82 -23.68 7.37
N ARG A 214 -4.68 -22.37 7.66
CA ARG A 214 -5.80 -21.50 8.03
C ARG A 214 -6.70 -21.20 6.85
N HIS A 215 -6.15 -20.95 5.66
CA HIS A 215 -6.93 -20.72 4.44
C HIS A 215 -7.75 -21.95 4.08
N ALA A 216 -7.15 -23.14 4.12
CA ALA A 216 -7.84 -24.41 3.93
C ALA A 216 -9.02 -24.57 4.89
N HIS A 217 -8.82 -24.25 6.16
CA HIS A 217 -9.88 -24.31 7.18
C HIS A 217 -10.99 -23.29 6.91
N LEU A 218 -10.63 -22.05 6.56
CA LEU A 218 -11.59 -21.00 6.22
C LEU A 218 -12.46 -21.42 5.04
N PHE A 219 -11.86 -21.91 3.96
CA PHE A 219 -12.60 -22.38 2.80
C PHE A 219 -13.49 -23.59 3.13
N ALA A 220 -13.05 -24.50 4.01
CA ALA A 220 -13.92 -25.58 4.50
C ALA A 220 -15.14 -25.03 5.28
N VAL A 221 -14.94 -24.02 6.15
CA VAL A 221 -16.04 -23.34 6.86
C VAL A 221 -17.02 -22.69 5.88
N LEU A 222 -16.51 -22.03 4.83
CA LEU A 222 -17.34 -21.43 3.78
C LEU A 222 -18.09 -22.51 2.98
N ALA A 223 -17.43 -23.61 2.60
CA ALA A 223 -18.07 -24.72 1.90
C ALA A 223 -19.22 -25.38 2.71
N ASP A 224 -19.13 -25.39 4.03
CA ASP A 224 -20.18 -25.89 4.92
C ASP A 224 -21.29 -24.86 5.18
N ALA A 225 -21.04 -23.58 4.89
CA ALA A 225 -22.00 -22.49 5.06
C ALA A 225 -22.93 -22.29 3.86
N PHE A 226 -22.66 -22.91 2.70
CA PHE A 226 -23.45 -22.75 1.48
C PHE A 226 -23.88 -24.09 0.89
N ASP A 227 -25.02 -24.11 0.18
CA ASP A 227 -25.49 -25.27 -0.59
C ASP A 227 -25.02 -25.24 -2.06
N GLY A 228 -25.55 -26.14 -2.89
CA GLY A 228 -25.21 -26.21 -4.33
C GLY A 228 -25.83 -25.11 -5.18
N ASP A 229 -26.78 -24.34 -4.62
CA ASP A 229 -27.46 -23.21 -5.27
C ASP A 229 -26.98 -21.85 -4.70
N ASP A 230 -25.83 -21.85 -4.02
CA ASP A 230 -25.18 -20.69 -3.41
C ASP A 230 -26.01 -19.98 -2.33
N ARG A 231 -26.94 -20.69 -1.70
CA ARG A 231 -27.74 -20.16 -0.58
C ARG A 231 -27.03 -20.41 0.74
N ALA A 232 -27.09 -19.42 1.63
CA ALA A 232 -26.55 -19.55 2.97
C ALA A 232 -27.37 -20.57 3.79
N LEU A 233 -26.69 -21.53 4.40
CA LEU A 233 -27.24 -22.54 5.30
C LEU A 233 -27.24 -22.09 6.77
N ILE A 234 -26.53 -21.02 7.08
CA ILE A 234 -26.37 -20.44 8.42
C ILE A 234 -26.53 -18.92 8.37
N ASP A 235 -26.88 -18.31 9.49
CA ASP A 235 -26.99 -16.85 9.61
C ASP A 235 -25.61 -16.15 9.70
N ALA A 236 -25.61 -14.82 9.52
CA ALA A 236 -24.41 -13.99 9.57
C ALA A 236 -23.65 -14.09 10.90
N ALA A 237 -24.36 -14.17 12.03
CA ALA A 237 -23.76 -14.26 13.35
C ALA A 237 -23.00 -15.59 13.54
N THR A 238 -23.60 -16.70 13.12
CA THR A 238 -22.98 -18.03 13.14
C THR A 238 -21.80 -18.10 12.18
N LEU A 239 -21.93 -17.53 10.98
CA LEU A 239 -20.83 -17.46 10.01
C LEU A 239 -19.65 -16.66 10.57
N ARG A 240 -19.91 -15.49 11.16
CA ARG A 240 -18.90 -14.65 11.82
C ARG A 240 -18.20 -15.40 12.93
N ALA A 241 -18.93 -16.07 13.82
CA ALA A 241 -18.37 -16.85 14.91
C ALA A 241 -17.49 -18.02 14.42
N ARG A 242 -17.89 -18.70 13.34
CA ARG A 242 -17.08 -19.77 12.73
C ARG A 242 -15.80 -19.24 12.10
N ILE A 243 -15.86 -18.13 11.35
CA ILE A 243 -14.67 -17.47 10.76
C ILE A 243 -13.74 -16.95 11.87
N ALA A 244 -14.29 -16.32 12.91
CA ALA A 244 -13.58 -15.87 14.10
C ALA A 244 -12.77 -16.99 14.77
N ALA A 245 -13.30 -18.22 14.78
CA ALA A 245 -12.63 -19.40 15.33
C ALA A 245 -11.46 -19.89 14.46
N VAL A 246 -11.47 -19.61 13.15
CA VAL A 246 -10.32 -19.82 12.26
C VAL A 246 -9.25 -18.77 12.52
N GLY A 247 -9.68 -17.51 12.62
CA GLY A 247 -8.80 -16.39 12.96
C GLY A 247 -9.51 -15.04 12.83
N GLN A 248 -9.30 -14.18 13.83
CA GLN A 248 -9.88 -12.83 13.84
C GLN A 248 -9.42 -11.95 12.66
N ARG A 249 -8.28 -12.27 12.03
CA ARG A 249 -7.72 -11.54 10.87
C ARG A 249 -8.66 -11.48 9.66
N PHE A 250 -9.47 -12.52 9.48
CA PHE A 250 -10.42 -12.63 8.38
C PHE A 250 -11.66 -11.77 8.60
N LEU A 251 -11.79 -11.12 9.76
CA LEU A 251 -12.85 -10.18 10.10
C LEU A 251 -12.31 -8.74 10.09
N ALA A 252 -13.09 -7.79 9.56
CA ALA A 252 -12.72 -6.38 9.54
C ALA A 252 -12.75 -5.70 10.92
N ARG A 253 -13.65 -6.18 11.78
CA ARG A 253 -13.81 -5.73 13.16
C ARG A 253 -13.82 -6.99 14.02
N PRO A 254 -12.72 -7.30 14.72
CA PRO A 254 -12.69 -8.45 15.60
C PRO A 254 -13.74 -8.26 16.71
N ASP A 255 -14.45 -9.33 17.09
CA ASP A 255 -15.51 -9.28 18.11
C ASP A 255 -14.97 -9.24 19.55
N ALA A 256 -13.65 -9.40 19.74
CA ALA A 256 -13.04 -9.54 21.07
C ALA A 256 -12.52 -8.21 21.65
N ALA A 257 -12.65 -8.07 22.97
CA ALA A 257 -12.17 -6.97 23.80
C ALA A 257 -10.66 -6.64 23.71
N ALA A 258 -9.87 -7.39 22.94
CA ALA A 258 -8.49 -7.07 22.60
C ALA A 258 -8.37 -6.15 21.36
N ALA A 259 -9.34 -6.20 20.43
CA ALA A 259 -9.44 -5.26 19.30
C ALA A 259 -9.98 -3.88 19.70
N LEU A 260 -10.35 -3.72 20.98
CA LEU A 260 -10.80 -2.47 21.60
C LEU A 260 -9.67 -1.48 21.94
N ALA A 261 -8.39 -1.82 21.68
CA ALA A 261 -7.28 -0.88 21.87
C ALA A 261 -6.80 -0.19 20.58
N ASN A 262 -7.08 -0.74 19.40
CA ASN A 262 -6.65 -0.12 18.13
C ASN A 262 -7.72 0.87 17.62
N PRO A 263 -7.45 2.20 17.66
CA PRO A 263 -8.43 3.21 17.29
C PRO A 263 -8.62 3.36 15.77
N LEU A 264 -7.78 2.71 14.95
CA LEU A 264 -7.84 2.81 13.50
C LEU A 264 -9.08 2.12 12.92
N GLY A 265 -9.68 2.72 11.89
CA GLY A 265 -10.86 2.22 11.17
C GLY A 265 -12.16 2.20 11.98
N LYS A 266 -12.22 2.89 13.13
CA LYS A 266 -13.37 2.92 14.05
C LYS A 266 -14.28 4.13 13.87
N GLY A 267 -13.89 5.09 13.04
CA GLY A 267 -14.69 6.27 12.68
C GLY A 267 -14.62 7.39 13.71
N ALA A 268 -13.43 7.66 14.26
CA ALA A 268 -13.24 8.88 15.04
C ALA A 268 -13.41 10.12 14.13
N GLU A 269 -13.89 11.22 14.73
CA GLU A 269 -14.02 12.51 14.05
C GLU A 269 -12.66 13.00 13.51
N VAL A 270 -12.70 13.68 12.36
CA VAL A 270 -11.52 14.31 11.74
C VAL A 270 -11.59 15.82 11.95
N VAL A 271 -10.64 16.36 12.69
CA VAL A 271 -10.53 17.80 12.96
C VAL A 271 -9.69 18.45 11.86
N VAL A 272 -10.23 19.49 11.23
CA VAL A 272 -9.54 20.26 10.19
C VAL A 272 -9.50 21.74 10.57
N ARG A 273 -8.30 22.30 10.73
CA ARG A 273 -8.15 23.71 11.10
C ARG A 273 -7.31 24.48 10.11
N THR A 274 -7.68 25.74 9.93
CA THR A 274 -6.97 26.71 9.09
C THR A 274 -6.39 27.81 9.95
N GLY A 275 -5.14 28.20 9.72
CA GLY A 275 -4.53 29.31 10.46
C GLY A 275 -3.14 29.66 9.98
N GLU A 276 -2.67 30.85 10.34
CA GLU A 276 -1.31 31.33 10.02
C GLU A 276 -0.30 31.08 11.14
N ASP A 277 -0.75 30.93 12.39
CA ASP A 277 0.13 30.64 13.53
C ASP A 277 0.22 29.13 13.76
N PRO A 278 1.38 28.49 13.53
CA PRO A 278 1.59 27.07 13.79
C PRO A 278 1.25 26.65 15.22
N ARG A 279 1.53 27.53 16.20
CA ARG A 279 1.36 27.19 17.62
C ARG A 279 -0.10 27.12 17.99
N ALA A 280 -0.86 28.18 17.71
CA ALA A 280 -2.30 28.20 17.93
C ALA A 280 -3.01 27.07 17.15
N LEU A 281 -2.58 26.81 15.92
CA LEU A 281 -3.15 25.76 15.09
C LEU A 281 -2.97 24.37 15.70
N VAL A 282 -1.77 24.05 16.19
CA VAL A 282 -1.47 22.79 16.89
C VAL A 282 -2.25 22.67 18.20
N GLU A 283 -2.34 23.75 18.98
CA GLU A 283 -3.07 23.73 20.25
C GLU A 283 -4.56 23.41 20.06
N ASP A 284 -5.21 24.05 19.09
CA ASP A 284 -6.63 23.84 18.78
C ASP A 284 -6.90 22.42 18.27
N VAL A 285 -6.07 21.88 17.36
CA VAL A 285 -6.28 20.50 16.89
C VAL A 285 -6.03 19.47 18.01
N LEU A 286 -5.06 19.69 18.90
CA LEU A 286 -4.81 18.79 20.03
C LEU A 286 -5.99 18.80 21.01
N GLU A 287 -6.53 19.98 21.33
CA GLU A 287 -7.70 20.10 22.20
C GLU A 287 -8.91 19.38 21.62
N ARG A 288 -9.21 19.61 20.34
CA ARG A 288 -10.40 19.05 19.68
C ARG A 288 -10.30 17.58 19.32
N SER A 289 -9.08 17.08 19.07
CA SER A 289 -8.86 15.65 18.83
C SER A 289 -9.24 14.77 20.03
N GLY A 290 -9.39 15.37 21.21
CA GLY A 290 -9.67 14.64 22.44
C GLY A 290 -8.51 13.76 22.90
N LEU A 291 -7.28 14.04 22.45
CA LEU A 291 -6.09 13.34 22.92
C LEU A 291 -5.84 13.71 24.39
N VAL A 292 -5.98 12.72 25.27
CA VAL A 292 -5.63 12.84 26.68
C VAL A 292 -4.15 12.51 26.84
N VAL A 293 -3.37 13.43 27.39
CA VAL A 293 -1.94 13.27 27.64
C VAL A 293 -1.71 13.10 29.15
N PRO A 294 -1.43 11.88 29.64
CA PRO A 294 -1.05 11.69 31.03
C PRO A 294 0.28 12.38 31.33
N ARG A 295 0.38 13.01 32.50
CA ARG A 295 1.63 13.63 32.93
C ARG A 295 2.72 12.58 33.09
N GLY A 296 3.89 12.83 32.49
CA GLY A 296 5.02 11.91 32.48
C GLY A 296 4.92 10.78 31.45
N ALA A 297 3.87 10.74 30.63
CA ALA A 297 3.77 9.76 29.54
C ALA A 297 4.88 9.98 28.51
N ARG A 298 5.50 8.89 28.06
CA ARG A 298 6.42 8.89 26.92
C ARG A 298 5.63 8.90 25.63
N ILE A 299 5.68 10.03 24.93
CA ILE A 299 5.04 10.23 23.63
C ILE A 299 6.09 10.17 22.53
N VAL A 300 5.85 9.31 21.55
CA VAL A 300 6.67 9.21 20.36
C VAL A 300 5.95 9.83 19.17
N VAL A 301 6.59 10.79 18.51
CA VAL A 301 6.10 11.42 17.28
C VAL A 301 6.95 10.94 16.11
N LYS A 302 6.39 10.10 15.23
CA LYS A 302 7.04 9.70 13.98
C LYS A 302 6.69 10.71 12.90
N THR A 303 7.72 11.27 12.26
CA THR A 303 7.57 12.27 11.18
C THR A 303 8.30 11.84 9.90
N THR A 304 8.27 12.72 8.90
CA THR A 304 8.92 12.52 7.59
C THR A 304 9.70 13.78 7.18
N LEU A 305 10.99 13.84 7.52
CA LEU A 305 11.92 14.90 7.07
C LEU A 305 12.97 14.36 6.10
N GLN A 306 13.28 13.06 6.16
CA GLN A 306 14.27 12.41 5.29
C GLN A 306 14.02 12.54 3.78
N LEU A 307 12.81 12.93 3.35
CA LEU A 307 12.50 13.15 1.93
C LEU A 307 12.89 14.53 1.42
N VAL A 308 13.27 15.46 2.30
CA VAL A 308 13.72 16.79 1.89
C VAL A 308 15.16 16.71 1.36
N THR A 309 15.36 17.07 0.09
CA THR A 309 16.65 16.97 -0.58
C THR A 309 17.30 18.31 -0.89
N ARG A 310 16.52 19.40 -0.87
CA ARG A 310 16.98 20.77 -1.11
C ARG A 310 16.39 21.74 -0.09
N ARG A 311 17.17 22.67 0.45
CA ARG A 311 16.62 23.68 1.38
C ARG A 311 15.67 24.65 0.67
N ALA A 312 15.93 24.92 -0.60
CA ALA A 312 15.09 25.78 -1.42
C ALA A 312 13.69 25.19 -1.67
N ASP A 313 13.53 23.89 -1.42
CA ASP A 313 12.28 23.15 -1.60
C ASP A 313 12.06 22.17 -0.43
N PRO A 314 11.58 22.68 0.72
CA PRO A 314 11.30 21.84 1.89
C PRO A 314 9.96 21.09 1.78
N SER A 315 9.21 21.27 0.68
CA SER A 315 7.85 20.79 0.52
C SER A 315 7.65 19.28 0.72
N PRO A 316 8.64 18.39 0.44
CA PRO A 316 8.45 16.96 0.69
C PRO A 316 8.33 16.59 2.17
N GLY A 317 8.83 17.43 3.08
CA GLY A 317 8.87 17.16 4.50
C GLY A 317 7.78 17.89 5.30
N VAL A 318 7.54 17.41 6.52
CA VAL A 318 6.70 18.13 7.48
C VAL A 318 7.33 19.47 7.84
N SER A 319 6.50 20.51 7.97
CA SER A 319 6.90 21.84 8.41
C SER A 319 7.62 21.77 9.77
N VAL A 320 8.87 22.23 9.79
CA VAL A 320 9.66 22.34 11.03
C VAL A 320 8.94 23.20 12.07
N ALA A 321 8.20 24.23 11.65
CA ALA A 321 7.45 25.10 12.55
C ALA A 321 6.31 24.36 13.24
N LEU A 322 5.54 23.55 12.50
CA LEU A 322 4.47 22.74 13.07
C LEU A 322 5.01 21.61 13.94
N LEU A 323 6.09 20.96 13.53
CA LEU A 323 6.72 19.90 14.33
C LEU A 323 7.25 20.44 15.67
N ALA A 324 7.88 21.62 15.64
CA ALA A 324 8.33 22.30 16.86
C ALA A 324 7.14 22.70 17.75
N ALA A 325 6.07 23.25 17.16
CA ALA A 325 4.85 23.60 17.88
C ALA A 325 4.20 22.38 18.55
N LEU A 326 4.08 21.25 17.83
CA LEU A 326 3.56 19.98 18.34
C LEU A 326 4.38 19.48 19.51
N ARG A 327 5.70 19.37 19.33
CA ARG A 327 6.60 18.92 20.40
C ARG A 327 6.45 19.79 21.64
N GLN A 328 6.48 21.11 21.48
CA GLN A 328 6.34 22.02 22.61
C GLN A 328 4.96 21.89 23.28
N ALA A 329 3.88 21.73 22.51
CA ALA A 329 2.52 21.63 23.04
C ALA A 329 2.31 20.35 23.85
N LEU A 330 2.99 19.26 23.50
CA LEU A 330 3.01 18.01 24.26
C LEU A 330 3.88 18.14 25.53
N LEU A 331 5.03 18.80 25.45
CA LEU A 331 5.88 19.09 26.62
C LEU A 331 5.16 19.97 27.65
N ASP A 332 4.41 20.98 27.20
CA ASP A 332 3.65 21.87 28.08
C ASP A 332 2.50 21.13 28.80
N ARG A 333 2.02 20.02 28.22
CA ARG A 333 1.08 19.07 28.87
C ARG A 333 1.78 18.09 29.83
N GLY A 334 3.10 18.21 29.99
CA GLY A 334 3.90 17.43 30.93
C GLY A 334 4.33 16.06 30.41
N ALA A 335 4.32 15.84 29.10
CA ALA A 335 4.83 14.61 28.47
C ALA A 335 6.36 14.59 28.38
N ASP A 336 6.93 13.40 28.26
CA ASP A 336 8.28 13.19 27.72
C ASP A 336 8.18 12.89 26.23
N VAL A 337 8.81 13.69 25.37
CA VAL A 337 8.55 13.65 23.91
C VAL A 337 9.81 13.24 23.15
N VAL A 338 9.71 12.11 22.46
CA VAL A 338 10.70 11.60 21.50
C VAL A 338 10.18 11.83 20.09
N VAL A 339 11.03 12.34 19.20
CA VAL A 339 10.70 12.51 17.78
C VAL A 339 11.51 11.51 16.97
N LEU A 340 10.84 10.71 16.15
CA LEU A 340 11.45 9.72 15.27
C LEU A 340 11.37 10.18 13.82
N ASP A 341 12.42 9.86 13.07
CA ASP A 341 12.39 9.76 11.62
C ASP A 341 13.18 8.50 11.21
N ALA A 342 13.09 8.08 9.96
CA ALA A 342 13.73 6.86 9.48
C ALA A 342 14.49 7.13 8.18
N PRO A 343 15.74 6.64 8.03
CA PRO A 343 16.46 6.65 6.77
C PRO A 343 15.61 6.05 5.65
N ASN A 344 15.56 6.73 4.52
CA ASN A 344 14.89 6.25 3.32
C ASN A 344 15.91 5.81 2.26
N LEU A 345 15.42 5.51 1.05
CA LEU A 345 16.28 5.08 -0.07
C LEU A 345 17.41 6.07 -0.41
N TYR A 346 17.26 7.37 -0.10
CA TYR A 346 18.26 8.37 -0.43
C TYR A 346 19.52 8.21 0.41
N THR A 347 19.43 7.63 1.60
CA THR A 347 20.61 7.35 2.46
C THR A 347 21.51 6.27 1.85
N ALA A 348 20.97 5.38 1.02
CA ALA A 348 21.75 4.42 0.23
C ALA A 348 22.45 5.07 -0.98
N LEU A 349 21.92 6.18 -1.50
CA LEU A 349 22.43 6.87 -2.69
C LEU A 349 23.38 8.03 -2.37
N ARG A 350 23.23 8.66 -1.21
CA ARG A 350 23.93 9.88 -0.81
C ARG A 350 24.61 9.75 0.54
N SER A 351 25.79 10.33 0.66
CA SER A 351 26.47 10.52 1.94
C SER A 351 25.86 11.70 2.70
N GLY A 352 26.09 11.76 4.01
CA GLY A 352 25.64 12.88 4.84
C GLY A 352 24.13 12.91 5.13
N ARG A 353 23.42 11.78 4.96
CA ARG A 353 21.97 11.68 5.13
C ARG A 353 21.54 10.75 6.28
N SER A 354 22.31 10.69 7.36
CA SER A 354 21.77 10.17 8.61
C SER A 354 20.63 11.06 9.13
N VAL A 355 19.79 10.53 10.02
CA VAL A 355 18.68 11.29 10.62
C VAL A 355 19.18 12.57 11.30
N ASP A 356 20.27 12.49 12.06
CA ASP A 356 20.86 13.66 12.72
C ASP A 356 21.46 14.68 11.74
N GLU A 357 22.06 14.24 10.64
CA GLU A 357 22.63 15.16 9.64
C GLU A 357 21.54 15.95 8.92
N VAL A 358 20.46 15.29 8.48
CA VAL A 358 19.32 15.98 7.84
C VAL A 358 18.64 16.92 8.84
N ARG A 359 18.46 16.49 10.09
CA ARG A 359 17.94 17.32 11.18
C ARG A 359 18.76 18.60 11.36
N ARG A 360 20.09 18.50 11.50
CA ARG A 360 20.99 19.66 11.61
C ARG A 360 20.94 20.54 10.37
N TRP A 361 20.91 19.92 9.20
CA TRP A 361 20.86 20.63 7.94
C TRP A 361 19.54 21.40 7.75
N LEU A 362 18.40 20.87 8.20
CA LEU A 362 17.11 21.58 8.19
C LEU A 362 16.98 22.62 9.32
N GLY A 363 17.91 22.66 10.27
CA GLY A 363 17.85 23.60 11.39
C GLY A 363 16.81 23.21 12.44
N VAL A 364 16.48 21.93 12.59
CA VAL A 364 15.54 21.46 13.62
C VAL A 364 16.20 21.59 15.00
N PRO A 365 15.60 22.33 15.96
CA PRO A 365 16.28 22.74 17.19
C PRO A 365 16.32 21.68 18.30
N PHE A 366 15.68 20.53 18.10
CA PHE A 366 15.62 19.41 19.04
C PHE A 366 16.14 18.13 18.39
N PRO A 367 16.57 17.13 19.18
CA PRO A 367 17.01 15.84 18.64
C PRO A 367 15.87 15.10 17.93
N ILE A 368 16.24 14.32 16.92
CA ILE A 368 15.38 13.33 16.25
C ILE A 368 16.16 12.03 16.29
N GLU A 369 15.52 10.98 16.80
CA GLU A 369 16.12 9.64 16.87
C GLU A 369 15.86 8.88 15.56
N ASP A 370 16.82 8.03 15.21
CA ASP A 370 16.75 7.18 14.03
C ASP A 370 16.00 5.89 14.38
N ALA A 371 14.78 5.73 13.85
CA ALA A 371 13.96 4.55 14.10
C ALA A 371 14.62 3.25 13.60
N GLN A 372 15.59 3.33 12.69
CA GLN A 372 16.32 2.16 12.19
C GLN A 372 17.52 1.78 13.08
N ALA A 373 17.96 2.67 13.97
CA ALA A 373 19.08 2.41 14.87
C ALA A 373 18.68 1.57 16.10
N ASP A 374 17.38 1.49 16.43
CA ASP A 374 16.86 0.82 17.62
C ASP A 374 15.87 -0.33 17.31
N GLN A 375 16.00 -0.93 16.12
CA GLN A 375 15.18 -2.06 15.68
C GLN A 375 15.32 -3.27 16.62
N VAL A 376 14.19 -3.85 17.00
CA VAL A 376 14.09 -5.05 17.83
C VAL A 376 13.22 -6.11 17.15
N PRO A 377 13.51 -7.41 17.31
CA PRO A 377 12.69 -8.46 16.74
C PRO A 377 11.24 -8.41 17.24
N HIS A 378 10.28 -8.60 16.34
CA HIS A 378 8.86 -8.69 16.66
C HIS A 378 8.14 -9.66 15.72
N ALA A 379 7.35 -10.57 16.30
CA ALA A 379 6.52 -11.50 15.55
C ALA A 379 5.12 -10.91 15.36
N TYR A 380 4.80 -10.51 14.14
CA TYR A 380 3.51 -9.91 13.81
C TYR A 380 2.38 -10.96 13.70
N PRO A 381 1.18 -10.65 14.23
CA PRO A 381 0.05 -11.57 14.23
C PRO A 381 -0.57 -11.76 12.84
N ARG A 382 -0.37 -10.79 11.93
CA ARG A 382 -0.93 -10.71 10.58
C ARG A 382 0.16 -10.22 9.61
N GLY A 383 0.04 -10.57 8.33
CA GLY A 383 1.03 -10.24 7.30
C GLY A 383 2.33 -11.07 7.39
N VAL A 384 3.17 -10.95 6.36
CA VAL A 384 4.45 -11.68 6.20
C VAL A 384 5.56 -10.75 5.69
N GLY A 385 6.81 -11.11 6.00
CA GLY A 385 8.01 -10.43 5.46
C GLY A 385 8.53 -9.25 6.28
N GLU A 386 7.93 -8.97 7.44
CA GLU A 386 8.41 -8.01 8.44
C GLU A 386 8.62 -8.75 9.77
N ASP A 387 9.77 -8.52 10.41
CA ASP A 387 10.18 -9.21 11.64
C ASP A 387 10.81 -8.26 12.68
N THR A 388 10.78 -6.95 12.43
CA THR A 388 11.34 -5.94 13.33
C THR A 388 10.41 -4.76 13.57
N VAL A 389 10.69 -4.01 14.64
CA VAL A 389 10.04 -2.73 14.94
C VAL A 389 11.01 -1.84 15.72
N SER A 390 10.90 -0.52 15.58
CA SER A 390 11.61 0.44 16.44
C SER A 390 11.17 0.25 17.89
N ALA A 391 12.14 0.03 18.80
CA ALA A 391 11.88 -0.14 20.21
C ALA A 391 11.21 1.10 20.82
N ALA A 392 11.64 2.30 20.44
CA ALA A 392 11.04 3.56 20.87
C ALA A 392 9.55 3.61 20.52
N TRP A 393 9.18 3.24 19.28
CA TRP A 393 7.77 3.21 18.88
C TRP A 393 6.97 2.16 19.65
N ARG A 394 7.50 0.95 19.77
CA ARG A 394 6.87 -0.18 20.48
C ARG A 394 6.57 0.16 21.94
N ASP A 395 7.55 0.74 22.64
CA ASP A 395 7.54 0.92 24.09
C ASP A 395 6.92 2.26 24.53
N ALA A 396 6.44 3.08 23.58
CA ALA A 396 5.79 4.35 23.89
C ALA A 396 4.43 4.17 24.59
N ASP A 397 4.13 5.08 25.52
CA ASP A 397 2.79 5.19 26.15
C ASP A 397 1.79 5.77 25.14
N LEU A 398 2.22 6.79 24.38
CA LEU A 398 1.45 7.35 23.27
C LEU A 398 2.25 7.47 21.97
N ARG A 399 1.61 7.16 20.84
CA ARG A 399 2.16 7.19 19.50
C ARG A 399 1.44 8.21 18.65
N VAL A 400 2.20 9.09 17.98
CA VAL A 400 1.67 10.11 17.07
C VAL A 400 2.32 9.95 15.70
N LEU A 401 1.52 9.80 14.66
CA LEU A 401 1.99 9.93 13.28
C LEU A 401 1.81 11.37 12.82
N PHE A 402 2.86 11.98 12.29
CA PHE A 402 2.79 13.30 11.69
C PHE A 402 3.32 13.25 10.26
N GLY A 403 2.39 13.10 9.32
CA GLY A 403 2.67 13.00 7.89
C GLY A 403 2.60 14.33 7.16
N LYS A 404 3.15 14.35 5.94
CA LYS A 404 3.10 15.49 5.01
C LYS A 404 2.15 15.18 3.88
N LEU A 405 1.17 16.06 3.62
CA LEU A 405 0.34 15.95 2.43
C LEU A 405 1.20 16.15 1.17
N ARG A 406 1.21 15.16 0.29
CA ARG A 406 1.88 15.24 -1.02
C ARG A 406 1.30 14.22 -2.00
N SER A 407 1.35 14.52 -3.29
CA SER A 407 0.99 13.52 -4.30
C SER A 407 2.08 12.45 -4.49
N HIS A 408 1.70 11.25 -4.91
CA HIS A 408 2.61 10.12 -5.12
C HIS A 408 2.20 9.27 -6.34
N PRO A 409 3.09 8.99 -7.31
CA PRO A 409 2.72 8.39 -8.59
C PRO A 409 2.13 6.97 -8.53
N THR A 410 2.29 6.26 -7.41
CA THR A 410 1.70 4.91 -7.23
C THR A 410 0.60 4.87 -6.18
N SER A 411 0.55 5.88 -5.31
CA SER A 411 -0.41 5.92 -4.19
C SER A 411 -1.41 7.03 -4.33
N SER A 412 -1.38 7.80 -5.42
CA SER A 412 -2.11 9.04 -5.65
C SER A 412 -1.73 10.16 -4.67
N VAL A 413 -1.82 9.93 -3.36
CA VAL A 413 -1.43 10.84 -2.28
C VAL A 413 -0.74 10.08 -1.15
N MET A 414 0.14 10.75 -0.41
CA MET A 414 0.66 10.32 0.89
C MET A 414 0.16 11.29 1.96
N ALA A 415 -0.25 10.74 3.10
CA ALA A 415 -0.86 11.47 4.20
C ALA A 415 -0.31 10.97 5.54
N SER A 416 -1.16 10.59 6.51
CA SER A 416 -0.72 10.28 7.86
C SER A 416 -0.21 8.85 8.02
N LEU A 417 -0.85 7.87 7.37
CA LEU A 417 -0.49 6.46 7.53
C LEU A 417 0.90 6.17 6.95
N GLU A 418 1.28 6.81 5.83
CA GLU A 418 2.61 6.67 5.24
C GLU A 418 3.73 7.24 6.12
N ALA A 419 3.42 8.07 7.12
CA ALA A 419 4.43 8.52 8.08
C ALA A 419 5.02 7.36 8.90
N ALA A 420 4.29 6.25 9.00
CA ALA A 420 4.73 5.02 9.68
C ALA A 420 5.80 4.24 8.89
N GLU A 421 6.06 4.59 7.63
CA GLU A 421 7.16 4.01 6.85
C GLU A 421 8.50 4.15 7.61
N GLY A 422 9.30 3.07 7.57
CA GLY A 422 10.57 2.96 8.28
C GLY A 422 10.48 2.75 9.79
N LEU A 423 9.31 2.40 10.34
CA LEU A 423 9.20 1.93 11.74
C LEU A 423 9.57 0.45 11.92
N GLY A 424 9.35 -0.39 10.91
CA GLY A 424 9.81 -1.78 10.84
C GLY A 424 11.06 -1.90 9.96
N ALA A 425 11.00 -2.71 8.92
CA ALA A 425 12.02 -2.86 7.91
C ALA A 425 12.34 -1.55 7.20
N ARG A 426 13.53 -1.52 6.62
CA ARG A 426 13.99 -0.39 5.81
C ARG A 426 13.18 -0.30 4.53
N ASP A 427 12.97 0.93 4.04
CA ASP A 427 12.24 1.16 2.78
C ASP A 427 12.82 0.35 1.60
N ASP A 428 14.15 0.18 1.54
CA ASP A 428 14.79 -0.56 0.46
C ASP A 428 14.58 -2.09 0.50
N ASP A 429 14.12 -2.64 1.64
CA ASP A 429 13.74 -4.05 1.77
C ASP A 429 12.32 -4.34 1.24
N VAL A 430 11.50 -3.29 1.04
CA VAL A 430 10.08 -3.42 0.65
C VAL A 430 9.75 -2.81 -0.72
N LEU A 431 10.69 -2.13 -1.38
CA LEU A 431 10.43 -1.43 -2.65
C LEU A 431 10.86 -2.20 -3.91
N PHE A 432 11.95 -2.98 -3.83
CA PHE A 432 12.62 -3.52 -5.02
C PHE A 432 12.26 -4.98 -5.33
N ALA A 433 12.73 -5.45 -6.48
CA ALA A 433 12.44 -6.79 -7.00
C ALA A 433 12.60 -7.94 -5.98
N ASP A 434 13.64 -7.83 -5.15
CA ASP A 434 14.05 -8.79 -4.13
C ASP A 434 13.35 -8.60 -2.77
N ARG A 435 12.32 -7.74 -2.72
CA ARG A 435 11.50 -7.54 -1.52
C ARG A 435 10.77 -8.82 -1.11
N ARG A 436 10.55 -8.95 0.19
CA ARG A 436 9.82 -10.06 0.81
C ARG A 436 8.49 -9.65 1.45
N ALA A 437 8.19 -8.36 1.48
CA ALA A 437 6.90 -7.81 1.90
C ALA A 437 6.48 -6.71 0.92
N GLU A 438 5.17 -6.45 0.83
CA GLU A 438 4.68 -5.18 0.28
C GLU A 438 4.90 -4.06 1.27
N ARG A 439 5.18 -2.87 0.75
CA ARG A 439 5.35 -1.66 1.55
C ARG A 439 4.10 -1.37 2.37
N GLU A 440 2.94 -1.49 1.75
CA GLU A 440 1.63 -1.29 2.36
C GLU A 440 1.42 -2.27 3.51
N THR A 441 1.63 -3.56 3.27
CA THR A 441 1.52 -4.61 4.28
C THR A 441 2.50 -4.42 5.44
N ALA A 442 3.78 -4.15 5.17
CA ALA A 442 4.78 -3.91 6.21
C ALA A 442 4.40 -2.72 7.11
N THR A 443 3.86 -1.64 6.51
CA THR A 443 3.38 -0.47 7.26
C THR A 443 2.17 -0.82 8.13
N LEU A 444 1.20 -1.55 7.59
CA LEU A 444 -0.02 -1.91 8.30
C LEU A 444 0.20 -2.94 9.40
N MET A 445 1.20 -3.82 9.26
CA MET A 445 1.64 -4.75 10.31
C MET A 445 2.08 -4.00 11.58
N VAL A 446 2.91 -2.96 11.41
CA VAL A 446 3.34 -2.08 12.52
C VAL A 446 2.14 -1.39 13.18
N LEU A 447 1.22 -0.85 12.38
CA LEU A 447 0.04 -0.13 12.89
C LEU A 447 -1.02 -1.05 13.50
N ASP A 448 -1.03 -2.33 13.14
CA ASP A 448 -1.88 -3.33 13.78
C ASP A 448 -1.39 -3.67 15.18
N ALA A 449 -0.09 -3.94 15.32
CA ALA A 449 0.53 -4.32 16.58
C ALA A 449 0.71 -3.10 17.52
N PHE A 450 1.11 -1.95 16.98
CA PHE A 450 1.45 -0.73 17.72
C PHE A 450 0.77 0.49 17.09
N PRO A 451 -0.56 0.62 17.24
CA PRO A 451 -1.32 1.68 16.60
C PRO A 451 -0.92 3.07 17.12
N ALA A 452 -1.07 4.05 16.23
CA ALA A 452 -1.03 5.46 16.60
C ALA A 452 -2.29 5.83 17.39
N HIS A 453 -2.14 6.65 18.42
CA HIS A 453 -3.26 7.22 19.19
C HIS A 453 -3.71 8.57 18.63
N LEU A 454 -2.86 9.23 17.85
CA LEU A 454 -3.19 10.43 17.09
C LEU A 454 -2.45 10.41 15.75
N CYS A 455 -3.15 10.77 14.69
CA CYS A 455 -2.59 10.97 13.36
C CYS A 455 -2.79 12.44 12.97
N LEU A 456 -1.77 13.05 12.36
CA LEU A 456 -1.74 14.43 11.91
C LEU A 456 -1.28 14.49 10.45
N VAL A 457 -1.85 15.41 9.67
CA VAL A 457 -1.39 15.71 8.30
C VAL A 457 -1.05 17.19 8.17
N ASP A 458 0.21 17.48 7.87
CA ASP A 458 0.67 18.80 7.47
C ASP A 458 0.24 19.08 6.04
N ALA A 459 -0.80 19.90 5.90
CA ALA A 459 -1.21 20.54 4.65
C ALA A 459 -1.14 22.08 4.79
N TRP A 460 -0.24 22.56 5.65
CA TRP A 460 -0.27 23.95 6.11
C TRP A 460 0.49 24.86 5.15
N ASP A 461 1.76 24.57 4.94
CA ASP A 461 2.59 25.32 4.00
C ASP A 461 3.35 24.36 3.09
N ALA A 462 3.75 24.85 1.93
CA ALA A 462 4.55 24.12 0.96
C ALA A 462 4.07 22.66 0.73
N VAL A 463 2.84 22.47 0.26
CA VAL A 463 2.26 21.17 -0.13
C VAL A 463 2.60 20.88 -1.59
N PRO A 464 3.42 19.86 -1.89
CA PRO A 464 3.75 19.50 -3.27
C PRO A 464 2.67 18.61 -3.91
N ASP A 465 2.47 18.79 -5.21
CA ASP A 465 1.46 18.10 -6.00
C ASP A 465 2.00 17.71 -7.39
N GLY A 466 1.17 17.03 -8.19
CA GLY A 466 1.50 16.55 -9.54
C GLY A 466 2.08 15.14 -9.56
N LEU A 467 2.69 14.74 -10.68
CA LEU A 467 3.23 13.40 -10.91
C LEU A 467 4.28 13.00 -9.87
N LEU A 468 5.12 13.95 -9.43
CA LEU A 468 6.27 13.69 -8.54
C LEU A 468 6.25 14.56 -7.27
N GLY A 469 5.07 14.89 -6.73
CA GLY A 469 4.99 15.73 -5.53
C GLY A 469 5.81 15.20 -4.34
N MET A 470 5.92 13.88 -4.19
CA MET A 470 6.79 13.25 -3.19
C MET A 470 8.29 13.64 -3.29
N MET A 471 8.75 14.12 -4.44
CA MET A 471 10.12 14.57 -4.70
C MET A 471 10.29 16.09 -4.59
N GLY A 472 9.19 16.83 -4.39
CA GLY A 472 9.17 18.27 -4.26
C GLY A 472 8.52 18.96 -5.46
N THR A 473 8.43 20.29 -5.38
CA THR A 473 7.89 21.11 -6.47
C THR A 473 8.43 22.54 -6.39
N THR A 474 8.53 23.20 -7.53
CA THR A 474 8.97 24.60 -7.59
C THR A 474 7.90 25.60 -7.19
N ARG A 475 6.62 25.19 -7.14
CA ARG A 475 5.49 26.05 -6.75
C ARG A 475 4.50 25.28 -5.86
N PRO A 476 4.83 25.02 -4.59
CA PRO A 476 3.96 24.23 -3.72
C PRO A 476 2.72 25.02 -3.31
N LEU A 477 1.61 24.33 -2.97
CA LEU A 477 0.40 24.94 -2.41
C LEU A 477 0.64 25.38 -0.97
N ALA A 478 -0.15 26.34 -0.49
CA ALA A 478 -0.21 26.68 0.93
C ALA A 478 -1.68 26.70 1.39
N PRO A 479 -2.32 25.53 1.53
CA PRO A 479 -3.72 25.45 1.96
C PRO A 479 -3.96 26.01 3.37
N ARG A 480 -2.89 26.15 4.18
CA ARG A 480 -2.93 26.59 5.58
C ARG A 480 -3.76 25.68 6.47
N ARG A 481 -3.87 24.40 6.12
CA ARG A 481 -4.64 23.38 6.86
C ARG A 481 -3.76 22.46 7.70
N LEU A 482 -4.20 22.15 8.91
CA LEU A 482 -3.71 21.03 9.72
C LEU A 482 -4.88 20.10 10.00
N TYR A 483 -4.66 18.81 9.73
CA TYR A 483 -5.65 17.77 9.99
C TYR A 483 -5.23 16.93 11.19
N ALA A 484 -6.19 16.47 11.98
CA ALA A 484 -5.96 15.57 13.11
C ALA A 484 -7.10 14.57 13.28
N SER A 485 -6.77 13.32 13.65
CA SER A 485 -7.76 12.36 14.15
C SER A 485 -7.08 11.28 14.96
N ARG A 486 -7.83 10.65 15.88
CA ARG A 486 -7.38 9.42 16.55
C ARG A 486 -7.54 8.18 15.66
N ASP A 487 -8.22 8.32 14.52
CA ASP A 487 -8.37 7.29 13.52
C ASP A 487 -7.67 7.72 12.21
N GLY A 488 -6.48 7.19 11.98
CA GLY A 488 -5.69 7.46 10.77
C GLY A 488 -6.38 7.04 9.47
N VAL A 489 -7.25 6.02 9.50
CA VAL A 489 -8.01 5.60 8.31
C VAL A 489 -9.08 6.63 7.99
N ALA A 490 -9.80 7.11 9.00
CA ALA A 490 -10.79 8.19 8.84
C ALA A 490 -10.11 9.47 8.32
N LEU A 491 -8.97 9.83 8.91
CA LEU A 491 -8.18 11.01 8.52
C LEU A 491 -7.73 10.96 7.06
N ASP A 492 -7.09 9.87 6.64
CA ASP A 492 -6.55 9.76 5.29
C ASP A 492 -7.68 9.66 4.24
N ARG A 493 -8.85 9.09 4.58
CA ARG A 493 -10.05 9.16 3.71
C ARG A 493 -10.52 10.59 3.48
N VAL A 494 -10.58 11.41 4.54
CA VAL A 494 -10.96 12.83 4.42
C VAL A 494 -9.93 13.60 3.60
N VAL A 495 -8.64 13.37 3.83
CA VAL A 495 -7.56 14.00 3.06
C VAL A 495 -7.64 13.62 1.58
N ALA A 496 -7.79 12.32 1.27
CA ALA A 496 -7.96 11.81 -0.10
C ALA A 496 -9.16 12.46 -0.79
N ARG A 497 -10.30 12.57 -0.10
CA ARG A 497 -11.48 13.30 -0.59
C ARG A 497 -11.17 14.77 -0.88
N HIS A 498 -10.47 15.46 0.03
CA HIS A 498 -10.14 16.88 -0.12
C HIS A 498 -9.20 17.17 -1.30
N VAL A 499 -8.33 16.21 -1.67
CA VAL A 499 -7.48 16.36 -2.86
C VAL A 499 -8.10 15.78 -4.14
N GLY A 500 -9.32 15.26 -4.05
CA GLY A 500 -10.10 14.77 -5.20
C GLY A 500 -9.73 13.37 -5.68
N VAL A 501 -9.13 12.54 -4.82
CA VAL A 501 -8.91 11.12 -5.15
C VAL A 501 -10.27 10.40 -5.18
N PRO A 502 -10.55 9.62 -6.24
CA PRO A 502 -11.77 8.81 -6.30
C PRO A 502 -11.89 7.81 -5.13
N ASP A 503 -13.11 7.60 -4.62
CA ASP A 503 -13.40 6.67 -3.52
C ASP A 503 -13.09 5.18 -3.85
N ASP A 504 -12.84 4.87 -5.12
CA ASP A 504 -12.52 3.56 -5.67
C ASP A 504 -11.06 3.41 -6.11
N ASP A 505 -10.20 4.41 -5.87
CA ASP A 505 -8.77 4.36 -6.23
C ASP A 505 -7.97 3.45 -5.30
N ARG A 506 -7.93 2.16 -5.63
CA ARG A 506 -7.26 1.13 -4.82
C ARG A 506 -5.74 1.30 -4.65
N GLY A 507 -5.10 2.27 -5.31
CA GLY A 507 -3.67 2.54 -5.14
C GLY A 507 -3.29 3.15 -3.79
N LEU A 508 -4.24 3.71 -3.04
CA LEU A 508 -3.99 4.36 -1.76
C LEU A 508 -3.75 3.36 -0.62
N LEU A 509 -2.78 3.66 0.26
CA LEU A 509 -2.57 2.93 1.51
C LEU A 509 -3.84 2.89 2.38
N VAL A 510 -4.67 3.93 2.34
CA VAL A 510 -5.91 3.97 3.12
C VAL A 510 -6.90 2.85 2.75
N HIS A 511 -6.97 2.44 1.48
CA HIS A 511 -7.83 1.31 1.09
C HIS A 511 -7.24 -0.03 1.52
N ALA A 512 -5.91 -0.14 1.50
CA ALA A 512 -5.26 -1.26 2.16
C ALA A 512 -5.62 -1.28 3.65
N ALA A 513 -5.59 -0.14 4.35
CA ALA A 513 -5.89 0.00 5.77
C ALA A 513 -7.37 -0.26 6.12
N GLU A 514 -8.32 0.09 5.25
CA GLU A 514 -9.75 -0.25 5.41
C GLU A 514 -9.94 -1.76 5.54
N ASP A 515 -9.17 -2.48 4.72
CA ASP A 515 -9.14 -3.91 4.75
C ASP A 515 -8.33 -4.47 5.94
N TRP A 516 -7.72 -3.67 6.81
CA TRP A 516 -7.08 -4.14 8.05
C TRP A 516 -7.88 -3.79 9.30
N PHE A 517 -8.48 -2.59 9.31
CA PHE A 517 -9.01 -1.96 10.51
C PHE A 517 -10.51 -1.64 10.43
N GLY A 518 -11.07 -1.63 9.22
CA GLY A 518 -12.46 -1.28 8.90
C GLY A 518 -12.56 -0.02 8.04
N ARG A 519 -13.69 0.14 7.34
CA ARG A 519 -13.99 1.30 6.49
C ARG A 519 -14.93 2.28 7.22
N PRO A 520 -14.42 3.34 7.86
CA PRO A 520 -15.25 4.29 8.57
C PRO A 520 -16.00 5.24 7.60
N ALA A 521 -17.09 5.82 8.08
CA ALA A 521 -17.76 6.98 7.48
C ALA A 521 -17.39 8.21 8.32
N PRO A 522 -16.33 8.96 7.97
CA PRO A 522 -15.79 9.99 8.83
C PRO A 522 -16.70 11.23 8.88
N GLU A 523 -16.88 11.78 10.09
CA GLU A 523 -17.40 13.13 10.31
C GLU A 523 -16.24 14.12 10.40
N VAL A 524 -16.44 15.34 9.90
CA VAL A 524 -15.42 16.40 9.88
C VAL A 524 -15.84 17.56 10.78
N ASP A 525 -15.03 17.85 11.80
CA ASP A 525 -15.09 19.12 12.54
C ASP A 525 -14.15 20.12 11.86
N GLY A 526 -14.69 21.06 11.09
CA GLY A 526 -13.94 22.16 10.49
C GLY A 526 -14.16 22.34 8.99
N ASP A 527 -13.09 22.72 8.28
CA ASP A 527 -13.14 22.97 6.84
C ASP A 527 -13.17 21.65 6.03
N ASP A 528 -14.38 21.23 5.67
CA ASP A 528 -14.67 20.06 4.83
C ASP A 528 -14.85 20.43 3.34
N THR A 529 -13.93 21.22 2.79
CA THR A 529 -13.94 21.60 1.37
C THR A 529 -12.71 21.08 0.63
N PRO A 530 -12.78 20.85 -0.70
CA PRO A 530 -11.61 20.46 -1.47
C PRO A 530 -10.46 21.48 -1.39
N ILE A 531 -9.21 21.01 -1.45
CA ILE A 531 -8.02 21.84 -1.57
C ILE A 531 -7.93 22.34 -3.01
N ALA A 532 -8.22 23.63 -3.20
CA ALA A 532 -8.21 24.25 -4.52
C ALA A 532 -6.82 24.15 -5.18
N GLY A 533 -6.81 23.68 -6.44
CA GLY A 533 -5.62 23.63 -7.27
C GLY A 533 -4.69 22.44 -7.03
N PHE A 534 -5.06 21.48 -6.17
CA PHE A 534 -4.27 20.25 -5.97
C PHE A 534 -4.28 19.39 -7.24
N ARG A 535 -3.08 19.02 -7.72
CA ARG A 535 -2.91 18.14 -8.89
C ARG A 535 -2.60 16.72 -8.44
N LEU A 536 -3.46 15.78 -8.82
CA LEU A 536 -3.16 14.36 -8.70
C LEU A 536 -2.07 13.93 -9.70
N PRO A 537 -1.38 12.80 -9.46
CA PRO A 537 -0.34 12.30 -10.38
C PRO A 537 -0.85 11.96 -11.78
N ASP A 538 -2.15 11.75 -11.95
CA ASP A 538 -2.82 11.39 -13.20
C ASP A 538 -3.68 12.54 -13.76
N HIS A 539 -3.38 13.79 -13.36
CA HIS A 539 -4.22 14.93 -13.69
C HIS A 539 -4.38 15.19 -15.19
N ASP A 540 -3.47 14.72 -16.05
CA ASP A 540 -3.60 14.78 -17.51
C ASP A 540 -3.26 13.44 -18.17
N ALA A 541 -3.49 13.30 -19.48
CA ALA A 541 -3.30 12.03 -20.20
C ALA A 541 -1.83 11.54 -20.22
N ARG A 542 -0.86 12.47 -20.28
CA ARG A 542 0.57 12.14 -20.23
C ARG A 542 0.94 11.68 -18.82
N THR A 543 0.55 12.43 -17.80
CA THR A 543 0.89 12.10 -16.41
C THR A 543 0.18 10.84 -15.95
N ALA A 544 -1.07 10.58 -16.38
CA ALA A 544 -1.77 9.32 -16.17
C ALA A 544 -1.03 8.11 -16.77
N LEU A 545 -0.51 8.22 -18.00
CA LEU A 545 0.30 7.16 -18.61
C LEU A 545 1.58 6.93 -17.80
N LEU A 546 2.29 7.99 -17.44
CA LEU A 546 3.52 7.88 -16.64
C LEU A 546 3.25 7.29 -15.25
N SER A 547 2.19 7.70 -14.58
CA SER A 547 1.74 7.18 -13.28
C SER A 547 1.46 5.68 -13.37
N SER A 548 0.76 5.21 -14.41
CA SER A 548 0.50 3.76 -14.59
C SER A 548 1.76 2.92 -14.86
N LEU A 549 2.83 3.53 -15.33
CA LEU A 549 4.12 2.86 -15.55
C LEU A 549 5.08 3.07 -14.37
N ALA A 550 4.76 3.93 -13.41
CA ALA A 550 5.68 4.33 -12.37
C ALA A 550 6.12 3.15 -11.51
N TRP A 551 5.18 2.37 -10.98
CA TRP A 551 5.48 1.19 -10.15
C TRP A 551 6.38 0.16 -10.83
N PRO A 552 6.03 -0.41 -12.01
CA PRO A 552 6.86 -1.41 -12.65
C PRO A 552 8.23 -0.86 -13.05
N VAL A 553 8.30 0.37 -13.58
CA VAL A 553 9.58 0.95 -13.97
C VAL A 553 10.44 1.21 -12.73
N TRP A 554 9.86 1.69 -11.63
CA TRP A 554 10.56 1.93 -10.38
C TRP A 554 11.13 0.64 -9.78
N THR A 555 10.32 -0.41 -9.64
CA THR A 555 10.71 -1.67 -9.03
C THR A 555 11.74 -2.44 -9.87
N TRP A 556 11.60 -2.45 -11.21
CA TRP A 556 12.39 -3.34 -12.09
C TRP A 556 13.51 -2.64 -12.84
N ALA A 557 13.29 -1.40 -13.27
CA ALA A 557 14.20 -0.68 -14.16
C ALA A 557 14.89 0.52 -13.48
N GLY A 558 14.47 0.90 -12.27
CA GLY A 558 14.91 2.11 -11.59
C GLY A 558 16.33 2.09 -11.01
N LEU A 559 17.08 0.98 -11.16
CA LEU A 559 18.38 0.75 -10.54
C LEU A 559 18.35 1.00 -9.02
N ARG A 560 17.45 0.31 -8.33
CA ARG A 560 17.14 0.54 -6.90
C ARG A 560 16.83 2.01 -6.59
N GLY A 561 16.04 2.65 -7.45
CA GLY A 561 15.60 4.03 -7.33
C GLY A 561 16.62 5.10 -7.77
N ALA A 562 17.86 4.71 -8.11
CA ALA A 562 18.90 5.65 -8.50
C ALA A 562 18.53 6.50 -9.73
N LEU A 563 17.70 6.00 -10.66
CA LEU A 563 17.28 6.73 -11.85
C LEU A 563 16.25 7.83 -11.61
N PHE A 564 15.48 7.77 -10.52
CA PHE A 564 14.49 8.82 -10.19
C PHE A 564 14.83 9.61 -8.94
N ALA A 565 16.05 9.46 -8.42
CA ALA A 565 16.51 10.30 -7.31
C ALA A 565 16.39 11.80 -7.68
N PRO A 566 15.82 12.65 -6.79
CA PRO A 566 15.66 14.07 -7.05
C PRO A 566 17.00 14.81 -7.04
N GLU A 567 16.97 16.11 -7.29
CA GLU A 567 18.13 16.97 -7.05
C GLU A 567 18.43 17.07 -5.56
N PHE A 568 19.71 17.11 -5.22
CA PHE A 568 20.18 17.22 -3.84
C PHE A 568 21.06 18.46 -3.73
N ASP A 569 20.99 19.14 -2.60
CA ASP A 569 21.98 20.16 -2.24
C ASP A 569 23.38 19.54 -2.09
N ASP A 570 24.43 20.35 -2.28
CA ASP A 570 25.84 19.93 -2.19
C ASP A 570 26.22 19.32 -0.84
N ALA A 571 25.42 19.57 0.21
CA ALA A 571 25.56 18.93 1.51
C ALA A 571 25.41 17.39 1.46
N PHE A 572 24.81 16.83 0.40
CA PHE A 572 24.54 15.40 0.24
C PHE A 572 25.19 14.84 -1.03
N PRO A 573 26.53 14.69 -1.07
CA PRO A 573 27.22 14.18 -2.24
C PRO A 573 26.84 12.71 -2.53
N PRO A 574 26.98 12.24 -3.79
CA PRO A 574 26.85 10.81 -4.11
C PRO A 574 27.82 9.96 -3.27
N ARG A 575 27.43 8.73 -2.91
CA ARG A 575 28.36 7.79 -2.25
C ARG A 575 29.47 7.35 -3.23
N GLU A 576 30.70 7.21 -2.71
CA GLU A 576 31.92 6.96 -3.50
C GLU A 576 32.03 5.53 -4.07
N ASP A 577 31.16 4.62 -3.63
CA ASP A 577 31.30 3.17 -3.85
C ASP A 577 31.00 2.69 -5.28
N ALA A 578 30.67 3.58 -6.22
CA ALA A 578 30.36 3.23 -7.61
C ALA A 578 31.46 3.66 -8.59
N HIS A 579 31.73 2.83 -9.60
CA HIS A 579 32.74 3.09 -10.62
C HIS A 579 32.48 4.45 -11.34
N PRO A 580 33.47 5.33 -11.51
CA PRO A 580 33.25 6.70 -12.03
C PRO A 580 32.51 6.77 -13.37
N GLY A 581 32.80 5.85 -14.29
CA GLY A 581 32.11 5.75 -15.59
C GLY A 581 30.64 5.34 -15.48
N LEU A 582 30.29 4.51 -14.49
CA LEU A 582 28.90 4.12 -14.23
C LEU A 582 28.11 5.30 -13.64
N HIS A 583 28.73 6.08 -12.75
CA HIS A 583 28.13 7.30 -12.20
C HIS A 583 27.76 8.31 -13.29
N ALA A 584 28.65 8.57 -14.25
CA ALA A 584 28.38 9.49 -15.35
C ALA A 584 27.22 9.01 -16.24
N ALA A 585 27.18 7.72 -16.57
CA ALA A 585 26.10 7.12 -17.36
C ALA A 585 24.75 7.20 -16.62
N VAL A 586 24.73 6.85 -15.32
CA VAL A 586 23.52 6.94 -14.47
C VAL A 586 23.06 8.39 -14.32
N ALA A 587 23.97 9.35 -14.17
CA ALA A 587 23.64 10.77 -14.10
C ALA A 587 23.00 11.28 -15.41
N ALA A 588 23.54 10.89 -16.56
CA ALA A 588 22.98 11.24 -17.87
C ALA A 588 21.57 10.63 -18.07
N LEU A 589 21.40 9.35 -17.75
CA LEU A 589 20.10 8.67 -17.79
C LEU A 589 19.09 9.32 -16.85
N ARG A 590 19.51 9.67 -15.63
CA ARG A 590 18.68 10.38 -14.66
C ARG A 590 18.23 11.74 -15.18
N ALA A 591 19.12 12.51 -15.80
CA ALA A 591 18.77 13.80 -16.40
C ALA A 591 17.71 13.64 -17.51
N LEU A 592 17.84 12.60 -18.34
CA LEU A 592 16.84 12.27 -19.36
C LEU A 592 15.50 11.85 -18.73
N VAL A 593 15.53 10.97 -17.73
CA VAL A 593 14.32 10.53 -17.01
C VAL A 593 13.62 11.73 -16.41
N ARG A 594 14.33 12.60 -15.67
CA ARG A 594 13.76 13.84 -15.08
C ARG A 594 13.08 14.72 -16.10
N LYS A 595 13.67 14.88 -17.29
CA LYS A 595 13.05 15.63 -18.38
C LYS A 595 11.78 14.95 -18.90
N LEU A 596 11.75 13.62 -18.95
CA LEU A 596 10.58 12.84 -19.38
C LEU A 596 9.43 12.93 -18.37
N VAL A 597 9.74 12.93 -17.07
CA VAL A 597 8.76 12.95 -15.97
C VAL A 597 8.53 14.35 -15.40
N SER A 598 9.07 15.39 -16.03
CA SER A 598 8.88 16.76 -15.56
C SER A 598 7.41 17.15 -15.67
N ASP A 599 6.91 17.68 -14.56
CA ASP A 599 5.52 18.09 -14.37
C ASP A 599 5.51 19.42 -13.60
N GLU A 600 5.98 20.47 -14.28
CA GLU A 600 6.02 21.80 -13.68
C GLU A 600 4.60 22.35 -13.55
N PRO A 601 4.19 22.80 -12.35
CA PRO A 601 2.88 23.42 -12.17
C PRO A 601 2.76 24.65 -13.05
N PRO A 602 1.63 24.85 -13.75
CA PRO A 602 1.38 26.07 -14.50
C PRO A 602 1.45 27.30 -13.58
N PRO A 603 1.67 28.51 -14.14
CA PRO A 603 1.60 29.74 -13.36
C PRO A 603 0.26 29.81 -12.62
N ARG A 604 0.28 30.02 -11.30
CA ARG A 604 -0.96 30.12 -10.52
C ARG A 604 -1.56 31.49 -10.67
N TRP A 605 -2.80 31.54 -11.13
CA TRP A 605 -3.59 32.76 -11.22
C TRP A 605 -4.40 32.90 -9.92
N PRO A 606 -4.41 34.07 -9.26
CA PRO A 606 -5.27 34.30 -8.12
C PRO A 606 -6.75 34.15 -8.54
N GLY A 607 -7.54 33.40 -7.76
CA GLY A 607 -8.99 33.24 -7.99
C GLY A 607 -9.44 31.97 -8.73
N LEU A 608 -8.60 30.92 -8.79
CA LEU A 608 -9.04 29.62 -9.31
C LEU A 608 -10.22 29.06 -8.48
N LEU A 609 -11.31 28.74 -9.17
CA LEU A 609 -12.47 28.10 -8.58
C LEU A 609 -12.12 26.68 -8.11
N PRO A 610 -12.62 26.24 -6.94
CA PRO A 610 -12.49 24.86 -6.50
C PRO A 610 -13.15 23.92 -7.52
N THR A 611 -12.51 22.79 -7.76
CA THR A 611 -13.00 21.76 -8.67
C THR A 611 -13.43 20.53 -7.89
N GLU A 612 -14.59 19.99 -8.23
CA GLU A 612 -15.10 18.71 -7.73
C GLU A 612 -15.21 17.73 -8.90
N ARG A 613 -14.97 16.43 -8.69
CA ARG A 613 -15.26 15.41 -9.69
C ARG A 613 -16.63 14.82 -9.39
N ILE A 614 -17.58 14.97 -10.31
CA ILE A 614 -18.91 14.38 -10.22
C ILE A 614 -19.05 13.23 -11.21
N THR A 615 -19.80 12.20 -10.84
CA THR A 615 -20.12 11.09 -11.76
C THR A 615 -21.41 11.39 -12.50
N VAL A 616 -21.35 11.58 -13.82
CA VAL A 616 -22.51 11.77 -14.68
C VAL A 616 -22.61 10.57 -15.61
N ARG A 617 -23.66 9.75 -15.43
CA ARG A 617 -23.91 8.53 -16.24
C ARG A 617 -22.73 7.56 -16.28
N GLY A 618 -22.04 7.38 -15.15
CA GLY A 618 -20.88 6.50 -15.04
C GLY A 618 -19.55 7.09 -15.49
N HIS A 619 -19.53 8.32 -16.01
CA HIS A 619 -18.31 9.03 -16.36
C HIS A 619 -17.98 10.10 -15.31
N GLY A 620 -16.75 10.11 -14.81
CA GLY A 620 -16.26 11.15 -13.90
C GLY A 620 -15.95 12.44 -14.67
N VAL A 621 -16.68 13.52 -14.39
CA VAL A 621 -16.51 14.85 -14.99
C VAL A 621 -16.03 15.81 -13.90
N ARG A 622 -15.06 16.68 -14.19
CA ARG A 622 -14.69 17.76 -13.26
C ARG A 622 -15.61 18.96 -13.47
N VAL A 623 -16.11 19.50 -12.36
CA VAL A 623 -16.93 20.71 -12.30
C VAL A 623 -16.28 21.75 -11.43
N ALA A 624 -16.28 23.00 -11.90
CA ALA A 624 -16.05 24.17 -11.07
C ALA A 624 -17.34 25.01 -11.02
N ARG A 625 -17.63 25.57 -9.84
CA ARG A 625 -18.83 26.40 -9.63
C ARG A 625 -18.42 27.81 -9.25
N ALA A 626 -19.02 28.81 -9.90
CA ALA A 626 -18.91 30.22 -9.53
C ALA A 626 -20.28 30.82 -9.26
N GLY A 627 -20.41 31.61 -8.20
CA GLY A 627 -21.66 32.26 -7.78
C GLY A 627 -22.53 31.40 -6.83
N ALA A 628 -23.64 31.96 -6.37
CA ALA A 628 -24.58 31.33 -5.44
C ALA A 628 -26.04 31.46 -5.93
N GLY A 629 -26.92 30.54 -5.51
CA GLY A 629 -28.35 30.54 -5.84
C GLY A 629 -28.64 30.29 -7.33
N GLU A 630 -29.65 30.98 -7.88
CA GLU A 630 -30.06 30.86 -9.29
C GLU A 630 -29.03 31.38 -10.30
N ARG A 631 -27.94 32.01 -9.83
CA ARG A 631 -26.85 32.58 -10.65
C ARG A 631 -25.54 31.77 -10.52
N CYS A 632 -25.65 30.47 -10.30
CA CYS A 632 -24.50 29.57 -10.27
C CYS A 632 -24.09 29.19 -11.70
N PHE A 633 -22.87 29.56 -12.09
CA PHE A 633 -22.23 29.06 -13.30
C PHE A 633 -21.55 27.72 -12.99
N VAL A 634 -21.95 26.67 -13.71
CA VAL A 634 -21.31 25.35 -13.63
C VAL A 634 -20.44 25.19 -14.86
N LEU A 635 -19.13 25.19 -14.66
CA LEU A 635 -18.16 24.86 -15.70
C LEU A 635 -18.00 23.33 -15.72
N LEU A 636 -18.46 22.67 -16.78
CA LEU A 636 -18.29 21.23 -17.03
C LEU A 636 -17.13 21.04 -17.99
N HIS A 637 -16.11 20.24 -17.64
CA HIS A 637 -15.08 19.93 -18.63
C HIS A 637 -14.41 18.57 -18.46
N GLY A 638 -13.91 18.04 -19.58
CA GLY A 638 -13.23 16.76 -19.70
C GLY A 638 -11.73 16.78 -19.37
N TYR A 639 -11.07 17.95 -19.31
CA TYR A 639 -9.62 18.06 -19.02
C TYR A 639 -9.26 19.31 -18.18
N PRO A 640 -8.20 19.29 -17.34
CA PRO A 640 -7.93 20.37 -16.36
C PRO A 640 -7.29 21.65 -16.93
N ASP A 641 -6.58 21.59 -18.06
CA ASP A 641 -5.79 22.72 -18.56
C ASP A 641 -6.65 23.91 -19.00
N ASP A 642 -7.81 23.65 -19.60
CA ASP A 642 -8.77 24.71 -19.97
C ASP A 642 -9.57 25.21 -18.75
N LEU A 643 -9.69 24.37 -17.72
CA LEU A 643 -10.48 24.65 -16.53
C LEU A 643 -9.84 25.77 -15.70
N GLN A 644 -8.51 25.91 -15.73
CA GLN A 644 -7.80 27.03 -15.11
C GLN A 644 -8.06 28.35 -15.84
N ILE A 645 -8.10 28.34 -17.18
CA ILE A 645 -8.39 29.52 -18.01
C ILE A 645 -9.82 30.00 -17.73
N TRP A 646 -10.79 29.10 -17.77
CA TRP A 646 -12.18 29.43 -17.51
C TRP A 646 -12.47 29.73 -16.05
N SER A 647 -11.75 29.14 -15.09
CA SER A 647 -11.91 29.48 -13.68
C SER A 647 -11.29 30.82 -13.31
N ALA A 648 -10.26 31.27 -14.03
CA ALA A 648 -9.73 32.63 -13.90
C ALA A 648 -10.64 33.66 -14.61
N LEU A 649 -11.25 33.28 -15.73
CA LEU A 649 -12.16 34.15 -16.50
C LEU A 649 -13.57 34.22 -15.90
N ALA A 650 -14.10 33.14 -15.32
CA ALA A 650 -15.49 33.08 -14.85
C ALA A 650 -15.83 34.12 -13.77
N PRO A 651 -14.96 34.40 -12.78
CA PRO A 651 -15.17 35.53 -11.85
C PRO A 651 -15.13 36.89 -12.53
N LEU A 652 -14.42 37.03 -13.66
CA LEU A 652 -14.34 38.27 -14.46
C LEU A 652 -15.52 38.41 -15.43
N LEU A 653 -16.15 37.30 -15.81
CA LEU A 653 -17.29 37.24 -16.73
C LEU A 653 -18.64 37.20 -16.01
N ALA A 654 -18.67 36.88 -14.71
CA ALA A 654 -19.86 36.97 -13.89
C ALA A 654 -20.21 38.46 -13.67
N PRO A 655 -21.36 38.96 -14.18
CA PRO A 655 -21.79 40.32 -13.90
C PRO A 655 -22.07 40.46 -12.40
N HIS A 656 -21.57 41.53 -11.78
CA HIS A 656 -21.80 41.88 -10.37
C HIS A 656 -23.28 41.79 -9.95
#